data_AF-A0A9P7GZS5-F1
#
_entry.id   AF-A0A9P7GZS5-F1
#
_cell.length_a   1.000
_cell.length_b   1.000
_cell.length_c   1.000
_cell.angle_alpha   90.00
_cell.angle_beta   90.00
_cell.angle_gamma   90.00
#
_symmetry.space_group_name_H-M   'P 1'
#
loop_
_entity.id
_entity.type
_entity.pdbx_description
1 polymer ?
#
loop_
_entity_poly.entity_id
_entity_poly.type
_entity_poly.pdbx_seq_one_letter_code
_entity_poly.pdbx_strand_id
1 'polypeptide(L)'
;MAGAAQRKRTGSRTLVACISCKNRKLKCDEQVPACGCFVEDPLTKRHQPRNYLETLEQRVLLLEEQLRQAESGKASVPSPSSNTQSTFSDEISTTTVEGPLELDDLSSMIGTLSLNAAGAEPSYLGASSAFAFARFFKPSIRQAVASLPPEISSISRSSVHGLVSAAPEPCLLPDYQTAVQLSNAYFHNFHPQYPFLHEPTFRMWETVLEDPIEAMSSLGYDPVPLYFLNMVYAIGALLRPDLGYSAEQLYVSAMLYIDEIICNDNLECIQAILCCAAYSLRSSKGTSHWKLGGQALRQCVNLGYHRNQKRLRSMLDPLQRELQKRAFWSAYVMECSAAVMLGRPLSLHYQEIDAEFPIDIHESQISSAGIYGNLRSSPEDPPTIMTHAIHGFRIRALIGRIQTALYSDSTLKDATIRQALVQHLSDELEEWYKSRPPPMTPPKDGALAFFVSADWYEANYNYAVLQLFRPQITDMKGSVLDQTFLKCLTTSKNTCHIFRRQYFGKPMSYTWSAVHELFLAGLTYLYCLWMSPAARQISCHDQVSNTCMDCTMVLVILAERWPEAAPFRNIFEVLASRTMTMLSDSHQGKEVDPIVIGPESETYPEGLSQWMEGISDSGITTGVDWLLTRQAINRPNFSSPILSEAIIHNGLVYASGKIGLDTRTGTLVSDDVAEQTKTALGLLESVLIEAGSGLHKIIKCNIYLTNIADFAAMNTIYIATIPNPKPARVCVTVADLGRGAKVEIDCIAIVGTAITGTLSMAMALEELLDGPVMHGGSQLLGREDAYVKLWSKIFAARHDRPRLMKLLREATDGFVAITDAPGNCFVEELTEIYPDAQVICVTRDREKWWASWEAVTKEAGAGFLKILMAPVPGKRWYPTLVAQFSEQQEERFGPMTSARLDEHNEYVRQVTPASKFNMVELGQGWAPLCKILDLPVPTKPFPQANDADAVKGLELKIFREAAGRWLLVLGLPLTLAAGVWKYVVR
;
A
#
# COMPACT_ATOMS: atom_id res chain seq x y z
N MET A 1 0.56 50.03 46.44
CA MET A 1 -0.35 51.12 46.05
C MET A 1 -0.29 51.29 44.54
N ALA A 2 -1.46 51.43 43.89
CA ALA A 2 -1.76 52.06 42.59
C ALA A 2 -0.85 51.69 41.38
N GLY A 3 -1.32 51.11 40.27
CA GLY A 3 -2.57 51.40 39.56
C GLY A 3 -2.34 52.54 38.55
N ALA A 4 -2.09 52.22 37.28
CA ALA A 4 -2.17 53.18 36.17
C ALA A 4 -2.81 52.52 34.95
N ALA A 5 -4.00 53.02 34.62
CA ALA A 5 -4.92 52.55 33.60
C ALA A 5 -4.48 52.92 32.17
N GLN A 6 -4.63 52.00 31.22
CA GLN A 6 -4.65 52.31 29.80
C GLN A 6 -6.02 52.86 29.37
N ARG A 7 -6.02 54.04 28.74
CA ARG A 7 -7.18 54.73 28.18
C ARG A 7 -7.81 53.93 27.03
N LYS A 8 -9.12 53.67 27.10
CA LYS A 8 -9.98 53.27 25.97
C LYS A 8 -10.07 54.40 24.93
N ARG A 9 -9.93 54.06 23.65
CA ARG A 9 -10.32 54.90 22.50
C ARG A 9 -11.59 54.32 21.90
N THR A 10 -12.71 55.02 22.08
CA THR A 10 -14.00 54.76 21.41
C THR A 10 -14.14 55.72 20.23
N GLY A 11 -14.37 55.17 19.03
CA GLY A 11 -14.80 55.92 17.85
C GLY A 11 -15.36 54.95 16.82
N SER A 12 -16.68 54.96 16.60
CA SER A 12 -17.37 54.15 15.59
C SER A 12 -17.00 54.62 14.19
N ARG A 13 -16.60 53.69 13.30
CA ARG A 13 -16.38 53.97 11.88
C ARG A 13 -17.71 54.40 11.22
N THR A 14 -17.67 55.48 10.45
CA THR A 14 -18.79 55.98 9.64
C THR A 14 -19.23 54.91 8.62
N LEU A 15 -20.48 54.46 8.69
CA LEU A 15 -21.01 53.38 7.84
C LEU A 15 -21.41 53.90 6.44
N VAL A 16 -21.06 53.13 5.40
CA VAL A 16 -21.32 53.48 3.98
C VAL A 16 -22.77 53.16 3.61
N ALA A 17 -23.43 54.09 2.89
CA ALA A 17 -24.80 53.91 2.41
C ALA A 17 -24.92 52.79 1.37
N CYS A 18 -26.00 52.00 1.41
CA CYS A 18 -26.21 50.92 0.45
C CYS A 18 -26.43 51.44 -0.99
N ILE A 19 -26.16 50.58 -1.98
CA ILE A 19 -26.19 50.93 -3.41
C ILE A 19 -27.58 51.44 -3.84
N SER A 20 -28.66 50.85 -3.31
CA SER A 20 -30.03 51.28 -3.61
C SER A 20 -30.32 52.70 -3.11
N CYS A 21 -29.93 53.02 -1.87
CA CYS A 21 -30.07 54.36 -1.30
C CYS A 21 -29.14 55.39 -1.97
N LYS A 22 -27.91 54.98 -2.33
CA LYS A 22 -26.93 55.78 -3.08
C LYS A 22 -27.48 56.16 -4.47
N ASN A 23 -28.07 55.20 -5.19
CA ASN A 23 -28.65 55.44 -6.52
C ASN A 23 -29.91 56.32 -6.46
N ARG A 24 -30.72 56.20 -5.41
CA ARG A 24 -31.93 57.01 -5.20
C ARG A 24 -31.66 58.36 -4.51
N LYS A 25 -30.40 58.67 -4.14
CA LYS A 25 -29.98 59.86 -3.37
C LYS A 25 -30.77 60.06 -2.06
N LEU A 26 -31.16 58.97 -1.41
CA LEU A 26 -31.88 58.97 -0.14
C LEU A 26 -30.93 58.66 1.01
N LYS A 27 -31.20 59.23 2.20
CA LYS A 27 -30.44 58.93 3.42
C LYS A 27 -30.77 57.50 3.87
N CYS A 28 -29.76 56.65 4.01
CA CYS A 28 -29.94 55.26 4.42
C CYS A 28 -30.28 55.21 5.92
N ASP A 29 -31.35 54.48 6.27
CA ASP A 29 -31.89 54.30 7.61
C ASP A 29 -31.20 53.18 8.41
N GLU A 30 -30.17 52.57 7.83
CA GLU A 30 -29.26 51.60 8.46
C GLU A 30 -29.90 50.25 8.84
N GLN A 31 -31.20 50.06 8.66
CA GLN A 31 -31.89 48.79 8.92
C GLN A 31 -31.81 47.86 7.70
N VAL A 32 -31.60 46.57 7.94
CA VAL A 32 -31.51 45.55 6.89
C VAL A 32 -32.92 45.05 6.53
N PRO A 33 -33.45 45.30 5.32
CA PRO A 33 -34.68 44.65 4.88
C PRO A 33 -34.38 43.19 4.50
N ALA A 34 -35.38 42.31 4.63
CA ALA A 34 -35.27 40.88 4.31
C ALA A 34 -34.87 40.57 2.84
N CYS A 35 -34.78 41.59 1.96
CA CYS A 35 -34.26 41.50 0.61
C CYS A 35 -32.94 42.29 0.45
N GLY A 36 -31.81 41.56 0.42
CA GLY A 36 -30.50 41.93 -0.16
C GLY A 36 -30.10 43.42 -0.17
N CYS A 37 -29.60 43.93 0.95
CA CYS A 37 -28.98 45.25 1.02
C CYS A 37 -27.48 45.18 0.69
N PHE A 38 -27.06 45.63 -0.51
CA PHE A 38 -25.66 45.55 -0.98
C PHE A 38 -24.90 46.88 -0.85
N VAL A 39 -23.60 46.80 -0.56
CA VAL A 39 -22.64 47.91 -0.48
C VAL A 39 -21.51 47.65 -1.49
N GLU A 40 -21.04 48.71 -2.13
CA GLU A 40 -19.93 48.66 -3.08
C GLU A 40 -18.62 48.89 -2.32
N ASP A 41 -17.69 47.94 -2.38
CA ASP A 41 -16.36 48.09 -1.80
C ASP A 41 -15.55 49.14 -2.59
N PRO A 42 -15.05 50.22 -1.97
CA PRO A 42 -14.32 51.28 -2.66
C PRO A 42 -13.06 50.80 -3.40
N LEU A 43 -12.42 49.73 -2.94
CA LEU A 43 -11.16 49.23 -3.49
C LEU A 43 -11.38 48.22 -4.62
N THR A 44 -12.33 47.31 -4.45
CA THR A 44 -12.55 46.21 -5.40
C THR A 44 -13.72 46.46 -6.35
N LYS A 45 -14.54 47.50 -6.09
CA LYS A 45 -15.82 47.80 -6.76
C LYS A 45 -16.81 46.64 -6.81
N ARG A 46 -16.60 45.58 -6.02
CA ARG A 46 -17.50 44.43 -5.96
C ARG A 46 -18.69 44.77 -5.07
N HIS A 47 -19.87 44.29 -5.46
CA HIS A 47 -21.09 44.45 -4.68
C HIS A 47 -21.17 43.34 -3.65
N GLN A 48 -21.14 43.69 -2.38
CA GLN A 48 -21.19 42.73 -1.28
C GLN A 48 -22.41 43.00 -0.39
N PRO A 49 -23.04 41.96 0.18
CA PRO A 49 -24.10 42.13 1.18
C PRO A 49 -23.60 43.01 2.34
N ARG A 50 -24.43 43.89 2.90
CA ARG A 50 -24.02 44.77 3.99
C ARG A 50 -23.61 43.98 5.24
N ASN A 51 -24.31 42.89 5.52
CA ASN A 51 -23.98 41.96 6.58
C ASN A 51 -22.75 41.10 6.25
N TYR A 52 -22.08 41.27 5.10
CA TYR A 52 -20.93 40.45 4.74
C TYR A 52 -19.81 40.53 5.78
N LEU A 53 -19.53 41.72 6.33
CA LEU A 53 -18.55 41.87 7.39
C LEU A 53 -19.01 41.23 8.70
N GLU A 54 -20.26 41.42 9.13
CA GLU A 54 -20.81 40.73 10.32
C GLU A 54 -20.90 39.21 10.13
N THR A 55 -21.20 38.73 8.93
CA THR A 55 -21.27 37.30 8.59
C THR A 55 -19.87 36.71 8.54
N LEU A 56 -18.89 37.47 8.04
CA LEU A 56 -17.48 37.11 8.12
C LEU A 56 -16.98 37.14 9.55
N GLU A 57 -17.34 38.12 10.37
CA GLU A 57 -16.97 38.21 11.79
C GLU A 57 -17.63 37.08 12.58
N GLN A 58 -18.89 36.74 12.34
CA GLN A 58 -19.57 35.58 12.94
C GLN A 58 -18.94 34.27 12.47
N ARG A 59 -18.58 34.16 11.19
CA ARG A 59 -17.92 32.97 10.66
C ARG A 59 -16.49 32.86 11.16
N VAL A 60 -15.78 33.96 11.34
CA VAL A 60 -14.46 34.02 11.98
C VAL A 60 -14.59 33.63 13.45
N LEU A 61 -15.56 34.15 14.20
CA LEU A 61 -15.82 33.74 15.59
C LEU A 61 -16.16 32.25 15.71
N LEU A 62 -16.96 31.72 14.78
CA LEU A 62 -17.31 30.30 14.73
C LEU A 62 -16.11 29.45 14.35
N LEU A 63 -15.28 29.91 13.41
CA LEU A 63 -14.03 29.28 13.02
C LEU A 63 -12.96 29.40 14.11
N GLU A 64 -12.92 30.47 14.90
CA GLU A 64 -12.04 30.70 16.06
C GLU A 64 -12.47 29.89 17.28
N GLU A 65 -13.77 29.63 17.44
CA GLU A 65 -14.30 28.68 18.41
C GLU A 65 -13.98 27.24 17.99
N GLN A 66 -14.16 26.90 16.71
CA GLN A 66 -13.71 25.62 16.15
C GLN A 66 -12.19 25.49 16.20
N LEU A 67 -11.43 26.58 16.04
CA LEU A 67 -9.98 26.62 16.22
C LEU A 67 -9.62 26.41 17.68
N ARG A 68 -10.26 27.07 18.65
CA ARG A 68 -10.02 26.82 20.09
C ARG A 68 -10.35 25.39 20.50
N GLN A 69 -11.39 24.80 19.92
CA GLN A 69 -11.72 23.38 20.13
C GLN A 69 -10.71 22.45 19.44
N ALA A 70 -10.14 22.87 18.30
CA ALA A 70 -9.05 22.16 17.63
C ALA A 70 -7.67 22.40 18.27
N GLU A 71 -7.46 23.53 18.96
CA GLU A 71 -6.21 23.96 19.62
C GLU A 71 -6.12 23.43 21.06
N SER A 72 -7.25 23.33 21.78
CA SER A 72 -7.36 22.45 22.96
C SER A 72 -7.32 20.96 22.60
N GLY A 73 -7.56 20.65 21.32
CA GLY A 73 -7.44 19.32 20.72
C GLY A 73 -6.14 19.04 19.97
N LYS A 74 -5.17 19.98 19.90
CA LYS A 74 -3.84 19.83 19.28
C LYS A 74 -2.97 21.09 19.48
N ALA A 75 -2.13 21.08 20.52
CA ALA A 75 -0.78 21.64 20.40
C ALA A 75 0.12 20.49 19.88
N SER A 76 1.05 20.64 18.93
CA SER A 76 1.47 21.78 18.13
C SER A 76 2.53 21.25 17.16
N VAL A 77 2.37 21.37 15.84
CA VAL A 77 3.47 21.77 14.94
C VAL A 77 2.89 22.64 13.83
N PRO A 78 3.54 23.77 13.48
CA PRO A 78 3.08 24.69 12.45
C PRO A 78 3.51 24.28 11.04
N SER A 79 2.65 24.72 10.11
CA SER A 79 2.84 24.80 8.67
C SER A 79 3.77 25.97 8.26
N PRO A 80 4.23 25.99 7.00
CA PRO A 80 5.34 26.78 6.49
C PRO A 80 4.89 28.11 5.85
N SER A 81 5.82 29.04 5.71
CA SER A 81 5.65 30.20 4.82
C SER A 81 6.42 30.01 3.51
N SER A 82 5.65 29.78 2.46
CA SER A 82 5.76 30.32 1.09
C SER A 82 7.02 31.12 0.72
N ASN A 83 7.65 30.76 -0.41
CA ASN A 83 7.41 31.55 -1.63
C ASN A 83 7.89 30.85 -2.90
N THR A 84 7.00 30.91 -3.87
CA THR A 84 7.06 30.51 -5.26
C THR A 84 8.14 31.30 -6.02
N GLN A 85 8.96 30.62 -6.81
CA GLN A 85 9.19 30.99 -8.22
C GLN A 85 9.95 29.88 -8.94
N SER A 86 9.23 29.27 -9.88
CA SER A 86 9.76 28.42 -10.92
C SER A 86 10.67 29.21 -11.86
N THR A 87 11.86 28.71 -12.15
CA THR A 87 12.47 28.87 -13.47
C THR A 87 13.23 27.59 -13.78
N PHE A 88 12.68 26.81 -14.72
CA PHE A 88 13.37 25.70 -15.35
C PHE A 88 14.52 26.24 -16.20
N SER A 89 15.71 25.68 -16.02
CA SER A 89 16.62 25.39 -17.13
C SER A 89 17.52 24.23 -16.73
N ASP A 90 17.41 23.17 -17.52
CA ASP A 90 18.21 21.96 -17.53
C ASP A 90 19.72 22.23 -17.38
N GLU A 91 20.43 21.34 -16.69
CA GLU A 91 21.56 20.66 -17.32
C GLU A 91 21.91 19.38 -16.56
N ILE A 92 21.83 18.28 -17.30
CA ILE A 92 22.15 16.91 -16.90
C ILE A 92 23.68 16.79 -16.78
N SER A 93 24.17 16.10 -15.75
CA SER A 93 25.41 15.34 -15.87
C SER A 93 25.40 14.12 -14.96
N THR A 94 25.31 12.98 -15.64
CA THR A 94 25.39 11.59 -15.20
C THR A 94 26.69 11.24 -14.46
N THR A 95 26.60 10.37 -13.45
CA THR A 95 27.68 9.43 -13.15
C THR A 95 27.11 8.07 -12.74
N THR A 96 27.57 7.06 -13.47
CA THR A 96 27.21 5.64 -13.47
C THR A 96 27.77 4.91 -12.24
N VAL A 97 27.01 3.96 -11.69
CA VAL A 97 27.47 2.98 -10.69
C VAL A 97 27.34 1.58 -11.27
N GLU A 98 28.48 0.96 -11.57
CA GLU A 98 28.62 -0.43 -12.00
C GLU A 98 28.56 -1.37 -10.79
N GLY A 99 27.69 -2.40 -10.85
CA GLY A 99 27.63 -3.51 -9.89
C GLY A 99 26.68 -4.62 -10.40
N PRO A 100 26.99 -5.92 -10.24
CA PRO A 100 26.23 -7.01 -10.86
C PRO A 100 24.81 -7.14 -10.29
N LEU A 101 23.84 -7.48 -11.15
CA LEU A 101 22.44 -7.76 -10.77
C LEU A 101 22.32 -9.11 -10.05
N GLU A 102 21.76 -9.15 -8.83
CA GLU A 102 21.44 -10.41 -8.15
C GLU A 102 20.12 -11.01 -8.67
N LEU A 103 20.01 -12.35 -8.69
CA LEU A 103 18.90 -13.05 -9.36
C LEU A 103 17.54 -12.86 -8.68
N ASP A 104 17.51 -12.66 -7.37
CA ASP A 104 16.27 -12.41 -6.65
C ASP A 104 15.68 -11.04 -7.01
N ASP A 105 16.50 -10.08 -7.48
CA ASP A 105 16.01 -8.82 -8.04
C ASP A 105 15.21 -9.02 -9.32
N LEU A 106 15.51 -10.03 -10.16
CA LEU A 106 14.80 -10.23 -11.43
C LEU A 106 13.44 -10.91 -11.25
N SER A 107 13.35 -11.86 -10.33
CA SER A 107 12.05 -12.43 -9.92
C SER A 107 11.24 -11.39 -9.13
N SER A 108 11.89 -10.67 -8.21
CA SER A 108 11.28 -9.54 -7.49
C SER A 108 10.77 -8.48 -8.46
N MET A 109 11.52 -8.14 -9.54
CA MET A 109 11.12 -7.21 -10.60
C MET A 109 9.84 -7.66 -11.30
N ILE A 110 9.71 -8.92 -11.74
CA ILE A 110 8.46 -9.43 -12.36
C ILE A 110 7.27 -9.33 -11.36
N GLY A 111 7.55 -9.54 -10.08
CA GLY A 111 6.58 -9.40 -9.00
C GLY A 111 6.15 -7.96 -8.72
N THR A 112 7.09 -7.01 -8.70
CA THR A 112 6.82 -5.57 -8.53
C THR A 112 6.06 -4.99 -9.70
N LEU A 113 6.29 -5.54 -10.89
CA LEU A 113 5.62 -5.16 -12.12
C LEU A 113 4.21 -5.71 -12.21
N SER A 114 3.76 -6.62 -11.34
CA SER A 114 2.39 -7.14 -11.44
C SER A 114 1.38 -6.16 -10.80
N LEU A 115 0.89 -5.21 -11.61
CA LEU A 115 -0.32 -4.41 -11.41
C LEU A 115 -0.33 -3.47 -10.18
N ASN A 116 0.43 -2.37 -10.24
CA ASN A 116 0.43 -1.29 -9.25
C ASN A 116 0.21 -1.78 -7.81
N ALA A 117 1.08 -2.69 -7.38
CA ALA A 117 1.38 -2.85 -5.97
C ALA A 117 2.21 -1.63 -5.55
N ALA A 118 1.58 -0.45 -5.51
CA ALA A 118 2.06 0.70 -4.76
C ALA A 118 1.92 0.40 -3.26
N GLY A 119 2.53 -0.70 -2.82
CA GLY A 119 2.69 -1.10 -1.44
C GLY A 119 4.18 -1.22 -1.19
N ALA A 120 4.62 -0.76 -0.01
CA ALA A 120 5.98 -0.95 0.45
C ALA A 120 6.32 -2.43 0.74
N GLU A 121 5.36 -3.35 0.55
CA GLU A 121 5.45 -4.78 0.89
C GLU A 121 5.27 -5.68 -0.35
N PRO A 122 5.93 -6.85 -0.40
CA PRO A 122 5.79 -7.82 -1.47
C PRO A 122 4.36 -8.35 -1.57
N SER A 123 3.81 -8.35 -2.79
CA SER A 123 2.44 -8.79 -3.05
C SER A 123 2.37 -10.29 -3.36
N TYR A 124 1.35 -10.98 -2.81
CA TYR A 124 1.10 -12.39 -3.13
C TYR A 124 0.76 -12.60 -4.62
N LEU A 125 1.44 -13.58 -5.21
CA LEU A 125 1.24 -14.10 -6.56
C LEU A 125 1.13 -15.62 -6.51
N GLY A 126 -0.01 -16.17 -6.93
CA GLY A 126 -0.28 -17.61 -6.84
C GLY A 126 0.03 -18.40 -8.11
N ALA A 127 -0.26 -19.71 -8.06
CA ALA A 127 0.16 -20.71 -9.05
C ALA A 127 -0.35 -20.45 -10.49
N SER A 128 -1.48 -19.75 -10.66
CA SER A 128 -1.97 -19.42 -12.01
C SER A 128 -1.26 -18.22 -12.65
N SER A 129 -0.43 -17.49 -11.91
CA SER A 129 0.27 -16.31 -12.44
C SER A 129 1.38 -16.68 -13.44
N ALA A 130 1.73 -15.74 -14.31
CA ALA A 130 2.92 -15.88 -15.18
C ALA A 130 4.21 -15.92 -14.35
N PHE A 131 4.23 -15.24 -13.21
CA PHE A 131 5.34 -15.20 -12.26
C PHE A 131 5.63 -16.58 -11.65
N ALA A 132 4.60 -17.26 -11.12
CA ALA A 132 4.77 -18.60 -10.55
C ALA A 132 5.33 -19.58 -11.58
N PHE A 133 4.92 -19.44 -12.85
CA PHE A 133 5.40 -20.28 -13.93
C PHE A 133 6.83 -19.93 -14.39
N ALA A 134 7.24 -18.66 -14.32
CA ALA A 134 8.61 -18.26 -14.62
C ALA A 134 9.65 -18.92 -13.68
N ARG A 135 9.24 -19.38 -12.49
CA ARG A 135 10.12 -20.12 -11.55
C ARG A 135 10.70 -21.40 -12.14
N PHE A 136 10.00 -22.07 -13.07
CA PHE A 136 10.52 -23.25 -13.76
C PHE A 136 11.74 -22.95 -14.65
N PHE A 137 11.99 -21.67 -14.97
CA PHE A 137 13.09 -21.21 -15.81
C PHE A 137 14.27 -20.66 -14.99
N LYS A 138 14.20 -20.65 -13.66
CA LYS A 138 15.16 -19.99 -12.73
C LYS A 138 16.64 -20.39 -12.95
N PRO A 139 16.99 -21.66 -13.22
CA PRO A 139 18.38 -22.03 -13.52
C PRO A 139 18.88 -21.42 -14.83
N SER A 140 17.99 -21.31 -15.83
CA SER A 140 18.33 -20.83 -17.18
C SER A 140 18.50 -19.31 -17.25
N ILE A 141 17.48 -18.59 -16.75
CA ILE A 141 17.61 -17.56 -15.71
C ILE A 141 19.03 -17.04 -15.39
N ARG A 142 19.55 -17.62 -14.30
CA ARG A 142 20.87 -17.43 -13.67
C ARG A 142 22.03 -17.41 -14.67
N GLN A 143 22.12 -18.46 -15.48
CA GLN A 143 23.26 -18.63 -16.38
C GLN A 143 23.29 -17.59 -17.50
N ALA A 144 22.13 -17.12 -17.94
CA ALA A 144 22.04 -16.16 -19.02
C ALA A 144 22.24 -14.71 -18.56
N VAL A 145 21.75 -14.35 -17.35
CA VAL A 145 22.06 -13.04 -16.73
C VAL A 145 23.56 -12.85 -16.50
N ALA A 146 24.27 -13.93 -16.12
CA ALA A 146 25.71 -13.92 -15.97
C ALA A 146 26.49 -13.74 -17.30
N SER A 147 25.82 -13.88 -18.45
CA SER A 147 26.42 -13.79 -19.79
C SER A 147 26.13 -12.48 -20.55
N LEU A 148 25.32 -11.58 -19.97
CA LEU A 148 24.94 -10.31 -20.60
C LEU A 148 26.04 -9.23 -20.43
N PRO A 149 26.28 -8.38 -21.44
CA PRO A 149 27.17 -7.22 -21.33
C PRO A 149 26.72 -6.22 -20.25
N PRO A 150 27.65 -5.53 -19.55
CA PRO A 150 27.33 -4.62 -18.44
C PRO A 150 26.39 -3.46 -18.83
N GLU A 151 26.33 -3.06 -20.11
CA GLU A 151 25.45 -2.00 -20.61
C GLU A 151 23.95 -2.36 -20.54
N ILE A 152 23.56 -3.63 -20.63
CA ILE A 152 22.16 -4.06 -20.52
C ILE A 152 21.73 -4.15 -19.04
N SER A 153 22.67 -4.38 -18.12
CA SER A 153 22.42 -4.35 -16.68
C SER A 153 22.03 -2.95 -16.18
N SER A 154 22.50 -1.90 -16.85
CA SER A 154 22.15 -0.50 -16.55
C SER A 154 20.82 -0.04 -17.14
N ILE A 155 20.28 -0.70 -18.17
CA ILE A 155 19.04 -0.27 -18.87
C ILE A 155 17.78 -0.58 -18.05
N SER A 156 17.86 -1.47 -17.05
CA SER A 156 16.70 -1.75 -16.17
C SER A 156 16.59 -0.78 -14.97
N ARG A 157 17.56 0.11 -14.76
CA ARG A 157 17.50 1.13 -13.68
C ARG A 157 17.17 2.54 -14.18
N SER A 158 17.30 2.82 -15.48
CA SER A 158 17.04 4.14 -16.06
C SER A 158 15.56 4.42 -16.35
N SER A 159 14.67 3.42 -16.30
CA SER A 159 13.22 3.59 -16.55
C SER A 159 12.40 3.99 -15.32
N VAL A 160 12.98 3.99 -14.11
CA VAL A 160 12.29 4.44 -12.88
C VAL A 160 12.37 5.96 -12.70
N HIS A 161 13.17 6.64 -13.53
CA HIS A 161 13.19 8.11 -13.63
C HIS A 161 12.47 8.57 -14.88
N GLY A 162 11.18 8.20 -14.98
CA GLY A 162 10.23 9.07 -15.65
C GLY A 162 10.24 10.42 -14.93
N LEU A 163 10.54 11.48 -15.67
CA LEU A 163 10.46 12.89 -15.27
C LEU A 163 9.40 13.09 -14.17
N VAL A 164 9.77 13.73 -13.06
CA VAL A 164 8.82 14.21 -12.05
C VAL A 164 7.86 15.16 -12.74
N SER A 165 6.79 14.59 -13.30
CA SER A 165 5.67 15.33 -13.84
C SER A 165 5.01 16.00 -12.64
N ALA A 166 4.80 17.32 -12.75
CA ALA A 166 4.05 18.07 -11.76
C ALA A 166 2.73 17.34 -11.47
N ALA A 167 2.26 17.39 -10.21
CA ALA A 167 0.97 16.80 -9.87
C ALA A 167 -0.09 17.35 -10.85
N PRO A 168 -0.82 16.47 -11.57
CA PRO A 168 -1.71 16.93 -12.63
C PRO A 168 -2.80 17.82 -12.03
N GLU A 169 -2.89 19.05 -12.54
CA GLU A 169 -3.93 20.00 -12.13
C GLU A 169 -5.29 19.64 -12.77
N PRO A 170 -6.41 19.90 -12.08
CA PRO A 170 -7.73 19.77 -12.69
C PRO A 170 -7.85 20.61 -13.97
N CYS A 171 -8.60 20.11 -14.95
CA CYS A 171 -8.87 20.79 -16.22
C CYS A 171 -10.37 21.03 -16.43
N LEU A 172 -10.68 21.92 -17.36
CA LEU A 172 -12.05 22.12 -17.82
C LEU A 172 -12.45 20.98 -18.77
N LEU A 173 -13.76 20.77 -18.90
CA LEU A 173 -14.30 19.82 -19.87
C LEU A 173 -13.87 20.19 -21.30
N PRO A 174 -13.60 19.19 -22.17
CA PRO A 174 -13.26 19.42 -23.57
C PRO A 174 -14.36 20.17 -24.34
N ASP A 175 -13.99 20.74 -25.49
CA ASP A 175 -14.98 21.21 -26.47
C ASP A 175 -15.86 20.04 -26.94
N TYR A 176 -17.11 20.34 -27.32
CA TYR A 176 -18.09 19.31 -27.68
C TYR A 176 -17.61 18.36 -28.79
N GLN A 177 -16.92 18.88 -29.81
CA GLN A 177 -16.44 18.07 -30.93
C GLN A 177 -15.39 17.05 -30.47
N THR A 178 -14.45 17.46 -29.63
CA THR A 178 -13.45 16.55 -29.05
C THR A 178 -14.05 15.62 -28.01
N ALA A 179 -14.97 16.12 -27.18
CA ALA A 179 -15.69 15.33 -26.18
C ALA A 179 -16.38 14.12 -26.82
N VAL A 180 -17.10 14.32 -27.93
CA VAL A 180 -17.75 13.25 -28.70
C VAL A 180 -16.75 12.23 -29.25
N GLN A 181 -15.57 12.67 -29.69
CA GLN A 181 -14.53 11.74 -30.17
C GLN A 181 -13.98 10.87 -29.02
N LEU A 182 -13.78 11.46 -27.84
CA LEU A 182 -13.31 10.76 -26.65
C LEU A 182 -14.36 9.78 -26.12
N SER A 183 -15.63 10.18 -26.03
CA SER A 183 -16.72 9.28 -25.60
C SER A 183 -16.98 8.18 -26.61
N ASN A 184 -16.91 8.45 -27.92
CA ASN A 184 -16.97 7.42 -28.96
C ASN A 184 -15.83 6.40 -28.80
N ALA A 185 -14.63 6.85 -28.44
CA ALA A 185 -13.53 5.93 -28.17
C ALA A 185 -13.85 5.00 -26.98
N TYR A 186 -14.47 5.51 -25.91
CA TYR A 186 -14.93 4.68 -24.79
C TYR A 186 -16.03 3.68 -25.20
N PHE A 187 -17.11 4.16 -25.83
CA PHE A 187 -18.28 3.32 -26.15
C PHE A 187 -18.02 2.30 -27.25
N HIS A 188 -17.10 2.57 -28.18
CA HIS A 188 -16.74 1.59 -29.21
C HIS A 188 -15.72 0.55 -28.75
N ASN A 189 -14.85 0.89 -27.79
CA ASN A 189 -13.66 0.08 -27.51
C ASN A 189 -13.56 -0.45 -26.09
N PHE A 190 -14.32 0.08 -25.13
CA PHE A 190 -14.29 -0.41 -23.75
C PHE A 190 -15.65 -0.96 -23.32
N HIS A 191 -16.70 -0.19 -23.60
CA HIS A 191 -18.07 -0.52 -23.25
C HIS A 191 -18.57 -1.89 -23.76
N PRO A 192 -18.16 -2.40 -24.94
CA PRO A 192 -18.59 -3.74 -25.37
C PRO A 192 -18.11 -4.88 -24.47
N GLN A 193 -17.03 -4.67 -23.70
CA GLN A 193 -16.54 -5.64 -22.73
C GLN A 193 -17.13 -5.42 -21.34
N TYR A 194 -17.35 -4.17 -20.94
CA TYR A 194 -17.82 -3.78 -19.61
C TYR A 194 -18.98 -2.77 -19.69
N PRO A 195 -20.19 -3.20 -20.08
CA PRO A 195 -21.31 -2.31 -20.37
C PRO A 195 -22.02 -1.81 -19.11
N PHE A 196 -21.30 -1.34 -18.09
CA PHE A 196 -21.89 -0.89 -16.83
C PHE A 196 -22.51 0.51 -16.89
N LEU A 197 -22.21 1.30 -17.92
CA LEU A 197 -22.90 2.58 -18.20
C LEU A 197 -24.05 2.37 -19.18
N HIS A 198 -24.88 3.40 -19.38
CA HIS A 198 -25.92 3.40 -20.41
C HIS A 198 -25.60 4.49 -21.42
N GLU A 199 -25.31 4.12 -22.67
CA GLU A 199 -24.87 5.10 -23.68
C GLU A 199 -25.92 6.21 -23.89
N PRO A 200 -27.22 5.94 -24.11
CA PRO A 200 -28.22 7.01 -24.27
C PRO A 200 -28.28 7.99 -23.10
N THR A 201 -28.17 7.50 -21.86
CA THR A 201 -28.15 8.37 -20.67
C THR A 201 -26.90 9.25 -20.64
N PHE A 202 -25.74 8.69 -20.99
CA PHE A 202 -24.51 9.46 -21.08
C PHE A 202 -24.60 10.53 -22.19
N ARG A 203 -25.14 10.19 -23.36
CA ARG A 203 -25.30 11.15 -24.47
C ARG A 203 -26.19 12.33 -24.08
N MET A 204 -27.20 12.12 -23.25
CA MET A 204 -28.01 13.22 -22.70
C MET A 204 -27.20 14.18 -21.83
N TRP A 205 -26.23 13.69 -21.05
CA TRP A 205 -25.32 14.56 -20.29
C TRP A 205 -24.34 15.27 -21.20
N GLU A 206 -23.85 14.60 -22.24
CA GLU A 206 -22.89 15.13 -23.20
C GLU A 206 -23.49 16.23 -24.10
N THR A 207 -24.76 16.11 -24.52
CA THR A 207 -25.44 17.13 -25.35
C THR A 207 -25.55 18.48 -24.66
N VAL A 208 -25.48 18.51 -23.33
CA VAL A 208 -25.49 19.76 -22.57
C VAL A 208 -24.25 20.62 -22.88
N LEU A 209 -23.16 20.03 -23.38
CA LEU A 209 -21.95 20.75 -23.78
C LEU A 209 -22.09 21.49 -25.13
N GLU A 210 -23.20 21.32 -25.86
CA GLU A 210 -23.46 22.04 -27.12
C GLU A 210 -23.71 23.55 -26.90
N ASP A 211 -24.33 23.93 -25.78
CA ASP A 211 -24.56 25.34 -25.39
C ASP A 211 -24.07 25.61 -23.95
N PRO A 212 -22.92 26.29 -23.77
CA PRO A 212 -22.36 26.60 -22.45
C PRO A 212 -23.28 27.41 -21.52
N ILE A 213 -24.21 28.18 -22.10
CA ILE A 213 -25.13 29.05 -21.34
C ILE A 213 -26.29 28.21 -20.79
N GLU A 214 -26.82 27.28 -21.59
CA GLU A 214 -27.85 26.33 -21.16
C GLU A 214 -27.26 25.27 -20.21
N ALA A 215 -25.98 24.90 -20.39
CA ALA A 215 -25.25 23.97 -19.53
C ALA A 215 -25.18 24.38 -18.06
N MET A 216 -24.83 25.64 -17.81
CA MET A 216 -24.75 26.20 -16.46
C MET A 216 -26.12 26.23 -15.76
N SER A 217 -27.20 26.27 -16.53
CA SER A 217 -28.58 26.30 -16.02
C SER A 217 -29.23 24.92 -15.85
N SER A 218 -28.85 23.95 -16.68
CA SER A 218 -29.47 22.62 -16.77
C SER A 218 -28.76 21.55 -15.92
N LEU A 219 -27.42 21.55 -15.88
CA LEU A 219 -26.65 20.64 -15.03
C LEU A 219 -26.56 21.12 -13.58
N GLY A 220 -26.61 22.43 -13.33
CA GLY A 220 -26.32 22.97 -12.00
C GLY A 220 -24.97 22.46 -11.45
N TYR A 221 -24.83 22.38 -10.12
CA TYR A 221 -23.74 21.63 -9.46
C TYR A 221 -24.23 20.19 -9.20
N ASP A 222 -24.56 19.43 -10.25
CA ASP A 222 -24.83 17.99 -10.10
C ASP A 222 -23.51 17.21 -10.24
N PRO A 223 -22.98 16.60 -9.15
CA PRO A 223 -21.70 15.91 -9.16
C PRO A 223 -21.70 14.65 -10.05
N VAL A 224 -22.86 14.01 -10.25
CA VAL A 224 -22.95 12.69 -10.91
C VAL A 224 -22.62 12.78 -12.40
N PRO A 225 -23.29 13.62 -13.22
CA PRO A 225 -22.94 13.76 -14.63
C PRO A 225 -21.51 14.26 -14.84
N LEU A 226 -21.06 15.23 -14.03
CA LEU A 226 -19.72 15.81 -14.15
C LEU A 226 -18.63 14.78 -13.89
N TYR A 227 -18.81 13.89 -12.91
CA TYR A 227 -17.91 12.78 -12.65
C TYR A 227 -17.83 11.83 -13.86
N PHE A 228 -18.98 11.36 -14.36
CA PHE A 228 -19.01 10.37 -15.44
C PHE A 228 -18.50 10.93 -16.76
N LEU A 229 -18.80 12.19 -17.10
CA LEU A 229 -18.25 12.87 -18.27
C LEU A 229 -16.71 12.86 -18.20
N ASN A 230 -16.13 13.37 -17.11
CA ASN A 230 -14.67 13.41 -16.94
C ASN A 230 -14.04 12.02 -16.98
N MET A 231 -14.63 11.01 -16.35
CA MET A 231 -14.10 9.64 -16.35
C MET A 231 -14.15 8.99 -17.73
N VAL A 232 -15.25 9.14 -18.45
CA VAL A 232 -15.38 8.61 -19.82
C VAL A 232 -14.39 9.29 -20.76
N TYR A 233 -14.21 10.60 -20.64
CA TYR A 233 -13.21 11.34 -21.42
C TYR A 233 -11.77 10.95 -21.05
N ALA A 234 -11.47 10.74 -19.77
CA ALA A 234 -10.16 10.29 -19.32
C ALA A 234 -9.79 8.92 -19.91
N ILE A 235 -10.74 7.97 -19.90
CA ILE A 235 -10.54 6.65 -20.52
C ILE A 235 -10.47 6.77 -22.04
N GLY A 236 -11.30 7.61 -22.65
CA GLY A 236 -11.25 7.94 -24.07
C GLY A 236 -9.88 8.48 -24.50
N ALA A 237 -9.27 9.34 -23.69
CA ALA A 237 -7.95 9.92 -23.96
C ALA A 237 -6.83 8.86 -23.88
N LEU A 238 -6.95 7.85 -23.00
CA LEU A 238 -6.03 6.69 -22.99
C LEU A 238 -6.17 5.82 -24.25
N LEU A 239 -7.36 5.78 -24.85
CA LEU A 239 -7.64 5.02 -26.07
C LEU A 239 -7.23 5.77 -27.35
N ARG A 240 -7.28 7.10 -27.31
CA ARG A 240 -6.96 8.02 -28.42
C ARG A 240 -5.97 9.10 -27.98
N PRO A 241 -4.70 8.72 -27.73
CA PRO A 241 -3.67 9.69 -27.34
C PRO A 241 -3.34 10.70 -28.45
N ASP A 242 -3.72 10.40 -29.70
CA ASP A 242 -3.58 11.29 -30.86
C ASP A 242 -4.38 12.60 -30.74
N LEU A 243 -5.40 12.64 -29.88
CA LEU A 243 -6.23 13.82 -29.65
C LEU A 243 -5.58 14.87 -28.75
N GLY A 244 -4.43 14.56 -28.11
CA GLY A 244 -3.63 15.54 -27.37
C GLY A 244 -4.17 15.96 -26.00
N TYR A 245 -5.23 15.32 -25.50
CA TYR A 245 -5.78 15.57 -24.17
C TYR A 245 -5.08 14.74 -23.10
N SER A 246 -4.85 15.34 -21.92
CA SER A 246 -4.26 14.63 -20.78
C SER A 246 -5.31 13.81 -20.05
N ALA A 247 -5.20 12.48 -20.16
CA ALA A 247 -6.03 11.55 -19.41
C ALA A 247 -5.89 11.73 -17.88
N GLU A 248 -4.72 12.15 -17.40
CA GLU A 248 -4.46 12.38 -15.97
C GLU A 248 -5.21 13.60 -15.43
N GLN A 249 -5.25 14.71 -16.18
CA GLN A 249 -5.98 15.91 -15.76
C GLN A 249 -7.49 15.67 -15.72
N LEU A 250 -8.04 14.97 -16.72
CA LEU A 250 -9.45 14.57 -16.75
C LEU A 250 -9.80 13.63 -15.58
N TYR A 251 -8.92 12.67 -15.27
CA TYR A 251 -9.08 11.79 -14.11
C TYR A 251 -9.08 12.56 -12.78
N VAL A 252 -8.11 13.46 -12.56
CA VAL A 252 -8.06 14.29 -11.34
C VAL A 252 -9.30 15.17 -11.23
N SER A 253 -9.81 15.71 -12.35
CA SER A 253 -11.03 16.50 -12.39
C SER A 253 -12.25 15.69 -11.97
N ALA A 254 -12.35 14.42 -12.37
CA ALA A 254 -13.39 13.52 -11.89
C ALA A 254 -13.28 13.26 -10.38
N MET A 255 -12.06 13.11 -9.86
CA MET A 255 -11.85 12.82 -8.42
C MET A 255 -12.33 13.94 -7.49
N LEU A 256 -12.57 15.15 -7.98
CA LEU A 256 -13.16 16.24 -7.19
C LEU A 256 -14.59 15.93 -6.73
N TYR A 257 -15.31 15.06 -7.44
CA TYR A 257 -16.72 14.74 -7.18
C TYR A 257 -16.91 13.36 -6.51
N ILE A 258 -15.84 12.59 -6.34
CA ILE A 258 -15.94 11.17 -5.97
C ILE A 258 -16.50 10.95 -4.56
N ASP A 259 -16.17 11.82 -3.60
CA ASP A 259 -16.61 11.70 -2.20
C ASP A 259 -18.13 11.82 -2.07
N GLU A 260 -18.75 12.73 -2.83
CA GLU A 260 -20.22 12.92 -2.85
C GLU A 260 -20.94 11.70 -3.43
N ILE A 261 -20.34 11.02 -4.41
CA ILE A 261 -20.92 9.85 -5.06
C ILE A 261 -20.75 8.59 -4.21
N ILE A 262 -19.56 8.40 -3.62
CA ILE A 262 -19.26 7.21 -2.80
C ILE A 262 -20.14 7.16 -1.55
N CYS A 263 -20.48 8.30 -0.94
CA CYS A 263 -21.32 8.33 0.26
C CYS A 263 -22.76 7.83 0.05
N ASN A 264 -23.22 7.68 -1.20
CA ASN A 264 -24.61 7.30 -1.49
C ASN A 264 -24.87 5.80 -1.49
N ASP A 265 -23.83 4.95 -1.47
CA ASP A 265 -23.92 3.48 -1.45
C ASP A 265 -24.97 2.90 -2.44
N ASN A 266 -24.99 3.40 -3.68
CA ASN A 266 -25.97 3.07 -4.72
C ASN A 266 -25.32 2.55 -6.02
N LEU A 267 -26.11 2.43 -7.10
CA LEU A 267 -25.63 1.96 -8.40
C LEU A 267 -24.55 2.90 -8.97
N GLU A 268 -24.74 4.21 -8.82
CA GLU A 268 -23.84 5.26 -9.29
C GLU A 268 -22.49 5.17 -8.59
N CYS A 269 -22.46 4.89 -7.28
CA CYS A 269 -21.23 4.58 -6.53
C CYS A 269 -20.48 3.38 -7.14
N ILE A 270 -21.18 2.28 -7.44
CA ILE A 270 -20.56 1.09 -8.05
C ILE A 270 -20.03 1.42 -9.44
N GLN A 271 -20.80 2.12 -10.28
CA GLN A 271 -20.39 2.55 -11.61
C GLN A 271 -19.17 3.49 -11.54
N ALA A 272 -19.09 4.37 -10.55
CA ALA A 272 -17.94 5.24 -10.33
C ALA A 272 -16.67 4.45 -10.00
N ILE A 273 -16.75 3.48 -9.06
CA ILE A 273 -15.63 2.59 -8.76
C ILE A 273 -15.20 1.78 -9.99
N LEU A 274 -16.16 1.32 -10.81
CA LEU A 274 -15.88 0.63 -12.07
C LEU A 274 -15.20 1.53 -13.11
N CYS A 275 -15.57 2.82 -13.20
CA CYS A 275 -14.84 3.81 -14.01
C CYS A 275 -13.39 3.94 -13.54
N CYS A 276 -13.13 4.03 -12.24
CA CYS A 276 -11.76 4.08 -11.71
C CYS A 276 -10.98 2.79 -12.05
N ALA A 277 -11.63 1.63 -11.94
CA ALA A 277 -11.03 0.34 -12.31
C ALA A 277 -10.70 0.28 -13.81
N ALA A 278 -11.59 0.82 -14.66
CA ALA A 278 -11.43 0.89 -16.10
C ALA A 278 -10.25 1.78 -16.50
N TYR A 279 -10.11 2.95 -15.86
CA TYR A 279 -8.96 3.83 -16.03
C TYR A 279 -7.65 3.13 -15.60
N SER A 280 -7.64 2.51 -14.42
CA SER A 280 -6.46 1.84 -13.85
C SER A 280 -6.01 0.61 -14.66
N LEU A 281 -6.87 0.02 -15.48
CA LEU A 281 -6.50 -1.08 -16.39
C LEU A 281 -5.55 -0.62 -17.52
N ARG A 282 -5.59 0.68 -17.86
CA ARG A 282 -4.90 1.28 -19.02
C ARG A 282 -3.90 2.37 -18.64
N SER A 283 -3.85 2.75 -17.36
CA SER A 283 -2.90 3.73 -16.82
C SER A 283 -1.90 3.04 -15.89
N SER A 284 -0.63 3.42 -15.95
CA SER A 284 0.38 3.04 -14.97
C SER A 284 0.27 3.86 -13.67
N LYS A 285 -0.59 4.89 -13.64
CA LYS A 285 -0.85 5.73 -12.48
C LYS A 285 -2.27 5.47 -11.95
N GLY A 286 -2.38 5.15 -10.66
CA GLY A 286 -3.68 4.94 -10.00
C GLY A 286 -3.71 3.73 -9.07
N THR A 287 -4.84 3.56 -8.38
CA THR A 287 -5.08 2.43 -7.46
C THR A 287 -5.12 1.12 -8.22
N SER A 288 -4.63 0.04 -7.62
CA SER A 288 -4.68 -1.30 -8.23
C SER A 288 -6.09 -1.67 -8.70
N HIS A 289 -6.23 -1.98 -9.99
CA HIS A 289 -7.50 -2.41 -10.60
C HIS A 289 -8.13 -3.64 -9.91
N TRP A 290 -7.34 -4.57 -9.34
CA TRP A 290 -7.85 -5.68 -8.54
C TRP A 290 -8.56 -5.20 -7.27
N LYS A 291 -7.98 -4.21 -6.58
CA LYS A 291 -8.59 -3.62 -5.37
C LYS A 291 -9.91 -2.93 -5.70
N LEU A 292 -9.93 -2.14 -6.78
CA LEU A 292 -11.12 -1.41 -7.22
C LEU A 292 -12.22 -2.37 -7.70
N GLY A 293 -11.88 -3.39 -8.51
CA GLY A 293 -12.81 -4.43 -8.94
C GLY A 293 -13.40 -5.20 -7.75
N GLY A 294 -12.57 -5.59 -6.78
CA GLY A 294 -13.03 -6.24 -5.55
C GLY A 294 -13.87 -5.33 -4.65
N GLN A 295 -13.62 -4.02 -4.62
CA GLN A 295 -14.49 -3.05 -3.93
C GLN A 295 -15.85 -2.94 -4.61
N ALA A 296 -15.91 -2.76 -5.93
CA ALA A 296 -17.16 -2.73 -6.68
C ALA A 296 -17.95 -4.03 -6.50
N LEU A 297 -17.29 -5.19 -6.57
CA LEU A 297 -17.94 -6.49 -6.40
C LEU A 297 -18.50 -6.67 -4.98
N ARG A 298 -17.77 -6.24 -3.94
CA ARG A 298 -18.29 -6.26 -2.56
C ARG A 298 -19.51 -5.36 -2.38
N GLN A 299 -19.53 -4.19 -3.01
CA GLN A 299 -20.70 -3.32 -2.99
C GLN A 299 -21.90 -3.95 -3.75
N CYS A 300 -21.66 -4.59 -4.89
CA CYS A 300 -22.69 -5.40 -5.56
C CYS A 300 -23.23 -6.52 -4.67
N VAL A 301 -22.38 -7.17 -3.87
CA VAL A 301 -22.81 -8.19 -2.91
C VAL A 301 -23.66 -7.57 -1.80
N ASN A 302 -23.22 -6.45 -1.22
CA ASN A 302 -23.94 -5.69 -0.19
C ASN A 302 -25.36 -5.29 -0.64
N LEU A 303 -25.50 -4.80 -1.88
CA LEU A 303 -26.79 -4.42 -2.46
C LEU A 303 -27.58 -5.59 -3.07
N GLY A 304 -27.03 -6.81 -3.03
CA GLY A 304 -27.72 -8.02 -3.50
C GLY A 304 -27.72 -8.23 -5.02
N TYR A 305 -26.90 -7.52 -5.80
CA TYR A 305 -26.89 -7.62 -7.27
C TYR A 305 -26.39 -8.98 -7.80
N HIS A 306 -25.70 -9.76 -6.96
CA HIS A 306 -25.29 -11.13 -7.23
C HIS A 306 -26.44 -12.15 -7.16
N ARG A 307 -27.62 -11.73 -6.67
CA ARG A 307 -28.80 -12.58 -6.55
C ARG A 307 -29.79 -12.38 -7.68
N ASN A 308 -30.64 -13.38 -7.89
CA ASN A 308 -31.68 -13.31 -8.91
C ASN A 308 -32.60 -12.08 -8.69
N GLN A 309 -32.67 -11.20 -9.69
CA GLN A 309 -33.37 -9.92 -9.51
C GLN A 309 -34.89 -10.05 -9.43
N LYS A 310 -35.48 -11.16 -9.91
CA LYS A 310 -36.92 -11.40 -9.71
C LYS A 310 -37.27 -11.58 -8.22
N ARG A 311 -36.29 -11.95 -7.40
CA ARG A 311 -36.43 -12.10 -5.94
C ARG A 311 -36.21 -10.79 -5.19
N LEU A 312 -35.52 -9.82 -5.79
CA LEU A 312 -35.28 -8.48 -5.25
C LEU A 312 -36.35 -7.49 -5.74
N ARG A 313 -37.33 -7.19 -4.85
CA ARG A 313 -38.30 -6.06 -4.88
C ARG A 313 -38.87 -5.64 -6.26
N SER A 314 -40.17 -5.82 -6.44
CA SER A 314 -40.94 -5.53 -7.69
C SER A 314 -41.10 -4.04 -8.08
N MET A 315 -40.36 -3.10 -7.47
CA MET A 315 -40.62 -1.65 -7.59
C MET A 315 -39.55 -0.88 -8.40
N LEU A 316 -38.53 -1.55 -8.93
CA LEU A 316 -37.45 -0.89 -9.66
C LEU A 316 -37.78 -0.72 -11.16
N ASP A 317 -37.43 0.45 -11.68
CA ASP A 317 -37.42 0.79 -13.11
C ASP A 317 -36.73 -0.33 -13.93
N PRO A 318 -37.32 -0.78 -15.07
CA PRO A 318 -36.64 -1.65 -16.05
C PRO A 318 -35.18 -1.28 -16.36
N LEU A 319 -34.85 -0.01 -16.59
CA LEU A 319 -33.48 0.41 -16.93
C LEU A 319 -32.52 0.19 -15.77
N GLN A 320 -32.94 0.57 -14.56
CA GLN A 320 -32.12 0.43 -13.36
C GLN A 320 -31.82 -1.05 -13.06
N ARG A 321 -32.81 -1.94 -13.20
CA ARG A 321 -32.61 -3.39 -13.04
C ARG A 321 -31.55 -3.93 -13.99
N GLU A 322 -31.61 -3.56 -15.26
CA GLU A 322 -30.60 -3.99 -16.22
C GLU A 322 -29.21 -3.43 -15.91
N LEU A 323 -29.10 -2.15 -15.53
CA LEU A 323 -27.81 -1.57 -15.17
C LEU A 323 -27.19 -2.23 -13.93
N GLN A 324 -28.00 -2.67 -12.97
CA GLN A 324 -27.52 -3.45 -11.83
C GLN A 324 -26.92 -4.80 -12.27
N LYS A 325 -27.54 -5.52 -13.20
CA LYS A 325 -26.98 -6.77 -13.77
C LYS A 325 -25.68 -6.49 -14.50
N ARG A 326 -25.67 -5.46 -15.35
CA ARG A 326 -24.49 -5.07 -16.13
C ARG A 326 -23.33 -4.63 -15.24
N ALA A 327 -23.60 -3.86 -14.18
CA ALA A 327 -22.61 -3.44 -13.19
C ALA A 327 -22.05 -4.64 -12.42
N PHE A 328 -22.91 -5.56 -11.96
CA PHE A 328 -22.47 -6.79 -11.29
C PHE A 328 -21.57 -7.64 -12.18
N TRP A 329 -22.01 -7.99 -13.40
CA TRP A 329 -21.22 -8.83 -14.28
C TRP A 329 -19.93 -8.15 -14.74
N SER A 330 -19.94 -6.82 -14.95
CA SER A 330 -18.71 -6.07 -15.24
C SER A 330 -17.73 -6.12 -14.07
N ALA A 331 -18.20 -5.91 -12.84
CA ALA A 331 -17.38 -5.99 -11.63
C ALA A 331 -16.77 -7.39 -11.44
N TYR A 332 -17.59 -8.44 -11.59
CA TYR A 332 -17.15 -9.84 -11.49
C TYR A 332 -16.07 -10.17 -12.53
N VAL A 333 -16.26 -9.74 -13.77
CA VAL A 333 -15.35 -10.02 -14.89
C VAL A 333 -14.02 -9.29 -14.73
N MET A 334 -14.04 -8.03 -14.27
CA MET A 334 -12.82 -7.26 -13.99
C MET A 334 -12.03 -7.88 -12.83
N GLU A 335 -12.70 -8.25 -11.73
CA GLU A 335 -12.07 -8.89 -10.57
C GLU A 335 -11.51 -10.27 -10.94
N CYS A 336 -12.29 -11.09 -11.63
CA CYS A 336 -11.88 -12.42 -12.05
C CYS A 336 -10.65 -12.36 -12.98
N SER A 337 -10.64 -11.44 -13.95
CA SER A 337 -9.49 -11.27 -14.85
C SER A 337 -8.23 -10.89 -14.07
N ALA A 338 -8.36 -10.00 -13.09
CA ALA A 338 -7.27 -9.56 -12.25
C ALA A 338 -6.76 -10.68 -11.31
N ALA A 339 -7.68 -11.38 -10.66
CA ALA A 339 -7.38 -12.45 -9.71
C ALA A 339 -6.68 -13.63 -10.40
N VAL A 340 -7.18 -14.07 -11.56
CA VAL A 340 -6.58 -15.18 -12.32
C VAL A 340 -5.18 -14.83 -12.82
N MET A 341 -4.99 -13.61 -13.32
CA MET A 341 -3.69 -13.10 -13.78
C MET A 341 -2.65 -13.09 -12.65
N LEU A 342 -3.07 -12.69 -11.45
CA LEU A 342 -2.22 -12.62 -10.26
C LEU A 342 -2.15 -13.95 -9.48
N GLY A 343 -2.94 -14.95 -9.84
CA GLY A 343 -3.09 -16.18 -9.06
C GLY A 343 -3.67 -15.98 -7.67
N ARG A 344 -4.52 -14.97 -7.49
CA ARG A 344 -5.26 -14.73 -6.26
C ARG A 344 -6.54 -15.56 -6.24
N PRO A 345 -7.04 -15.93 -5.05
CA PRO A 345 -8.39 -16.47 -4.90
C PRO A 345 -9.42 -15.47 -5.44
N LEU A 346 -10.51 -15.99 -6.01
CA LEU A 346 -11.65 -15.17 -6.41
C LEU A 346 -12.40 -14.66 -5.18
N SER A 347 -12.82 -13.41 -5.20
CA SER A 347 -13.58 -12.80 -4.08
C SER A 347 -15.00 -13.36 -3.94
N LEU A 348 -15.59 -13.85 -5.04
CA LEU A 348 -16.91 -14.48 -5.08
C LEU A 348 -16.86 -15.71 -5.98
N HIS A 349 -17.14 -16.89 -5.42
CA HIS A 349 -17.20 -18.12 -6.21
C HIS A 349 -18.46 -18.17 -7.07
N TYR A 350 -18.34 -18.74 -8.28
CA TYR A 350 -19.45 -18.81 -9.24
C TYR A 350 -20.70 -19.52 -8.69
N GLN A 351 -20.53 -20.48 -7.76
CA GLN A 351 -21.64 -21.20 -7.12
C GLN A 351 -22.53 -20.31 -6.25
N GLU A 352 -22.03 -19.16 -5.80
CA GLU A 352 -22.77 -18.19 -4.99
C GLU A 352 -23.58 -17.18 -5.82
N ILE A 353 -23.54 -17.30 -7.15
CA ILE A 353 -24.16 -16.35 -8.09
C ILE A 353 -25.42 -16.97 -8.69
N ASP A 354 -26.59 -16.39 -8.40
CA ASP A 354 -27.87 -16.69 -9.09
C ASP A 354 -28.42 -15.50 -9.90
N ALA A 355 -27.62 -14.43 -10.05
CA ALA A 355 -27.91 -13.31 -10.94
C ALA A 355 -28.02 -13.75 -12.42
N GLU A 356 -29.05 -13.27 -13.12
CA GLU A 356 -29.17 -13.49 -14.55
C GLU A 356 -28.15 -12.66 -15.35
N PHE A 357 -27.77 -13.13 -16.54
CA PHE A 357 -27.08 -12.28 -17.51
C PHE A 357 -28.00 -11.12 -17.95
N PRO A 358 -27.43 -9.97 -18.38
CA PRO A 358 -28.23 -8.89 -18.95
C PRO A 358 -29.02 -9.35 -20.17
N ILE A 359 -30.14 -8.69 -20.45
CA ILE A 359 -30.91 -8.97 -21.67
C ILE A 359 -30.16 -8.51 -22.92
N ASP A 360 -30.22 -9.35 -23.95
CA ASP A 360 -29.60 -9.10 -25.24
C ASP A 360 -30.51 -8.22 -26.11
N ILE A 361 -30.29 -6.91 -26.01
CA ILE A 361 -31.05 -5.87 -26.71
C ILE A 361 -30.17 -4.65 -27.00
N HIS A 362 -30.50 -3.87 -28.03
CA HIS A 362 -29.88 -2.58 -28.29
C HIS A 362 -30.20 -1.57 -27.16
N GLU A 363 -29.19 -0.79 -26.75
CA GLU A 363 -29.32 0.15 -25.64
C GLU A 363 -30.33 1.27 -25.89
N SER A 364 -30.49 1.71 -27.14
CA SER A 364 -31.53 2.69 -27.50
C SER A 364 -32.96 2.18 -27.28
N GLN A 365 -33.15 0.87 -27.07
CA GLN A 365 -34.47 0.25 -26.90
C GLN A 365 -34.83 -0.02 -25.43
N ILE A 366 -33.96 0.37 -24.48
CA ILE A 366 -34.25 0.32 -23.04
C ILE A 366 -34.28 1.73 -22.46
N SER A 367 -35.35 2.06 -21.73
CA SER A 367 -35.45 3.32 -21.00
C SER A 367 -36.19 3.13 -19.70
N SER A 368 -36.29 4.22 -18.92
CA SER A 368 -36.97 4.18 -17.63
C SER A 368 -38.48 3.85 -17.73
N ALA A 369 -39.04 4.12 -18.91
CA ALA A 369 -40.45 3.90 -19.20
C ALA A 369 -40.73 2.45 -19.67
N GLY A 370 -39.71 1.68 -20.07
CA GLY A 370 -39.92 0.31 -20.55
C GLY A 370 -38.86 -0.21 -21.53
N ILE A 371 -39.12 -1.41 -22.04
CA ILE A 371 -38.33 -2.08 -23.09
C ILE A 371 -39.18 -2.09 -24.36
N TYR A 372 -38.66 -1.49 -25.44
CA TYR A 372 -39.43 -1.18 -26.65
C TYR A 372 -38.99 -1.97 -27.90
N GLY A 373 -38.05 -2.90 -27.75
CA GLY A 373 -37.49 -3.71 -28.84
C GLY A 373 -37.69 -5.21 -28.66
N ASN A 374 -37.54 -5.96 -29.76
CA ASN A 374 -37.54 -7.42 -29.73
C ASN A 374 -36.24 -7.92 -29.10
N LEU A 375 -36.37 -8.78 -28.09
CA LEU A 375 -35.24 -9.48 -27.49
C LEU A 375 -34.63 -10.43 -28.52
N ARG A 376 -33.30 -10.45 -28.60
CA ARG A 376 -32.62 -11.48 -29.39
C ARG A 376 -32.95 -12.85 -28.79
N SER A 377 -33.49 -13.73 -29.62
CA SER A 377 -33.96 -15.05 -29.19
C SER A 377 -33.28 -16.19 -29.94
N SER A 378 -32.70 -15.90 -31.12
CA SER A 378 -32.05 -16.90 -31.96
C SER A 378 -30.63 -16.46 -32.40
N PRO A 379 -29.70 -17.41 -32.67
CA PRO A 379 -28.39 -17.10 -33.23
C PRO A 379 -28.42 -16.38 -34.60
N GLU A 380 -29.50 -16.53 -35.36
CA GLU A 380 -29.70 -15.93 -36.69
C GLU A 380 -30.04 -14.43 -36.63
N ASP A 381 -30.50 -13.94 -35.48
CA ASP A 381 -30.75 -12.51 -35.28
C ASP A 381 -29.42 -11.72 -35.37
N PRO A 382 -29.42 -10.43 -35.72
CA PRO A 382 -28.21 -9.61 -35.74
C PRO A 382 -27.64 -9.42 -34.31
N PRO A 383 -26.31 -9.46 -34.11
CA PRO A 383 -25.72 -9.32 -32.78
C PRO A 383 -25.76 -7.87 -32.29
N THR A 384 -25.96 -7.72 -30.99
CA THR A 384 -25.90 -6.45 -30.29
C THR A 384 -24.56 -6.33 -29.55
N ILE A 385 -24.28 -5.15 -28.98
CA ILE A 385 -23.16 -4.98 -28.04
C ILE A 385 -23.33 -5.91 -26.83
N MET A 386 -24.57 -6.10 -26.35
CA MET A 386 -24.85 -7.00 -25.23
C MET A 386 -24.57 -8.47 -25.58
N THR A 387 -24.82 -8.91 -26.82
CA THR A 387 -24.46 -10.27 -27.27
C THR A 387 -22.97 -10.57 -27.00
N HIS A 388 -22.11 -9.62 -27.32
CA HIS A 388 -20.67 -9.71 -27.15
C HIS A 388 -20.27 -9.69 -25.67
N ALA A 389 -20.85 -8.77 -24.89
CA ALA A 389 -20.61 -8.67 -23.46
C ALA A 389 -21.02 -9.96 -22.72
N ILE A 390 -22.21 -10.50 -23.00
CA ILE A 390 -22.70 -11.76 -22.41
C ILE A 390 -21.76 -12.92 -22.75
N HIS A 391 -21.32 -13.01 -24.00
CA HIS A 391 -20.37 -14.03 -24.41
C HIS A 391 -19.03 -13.89 -23.66
N GLY A 392 -18.57 -12.65 -23.44
CA GLY A 392 -17.40 -12.34 -22.61
C GLY A 392 -17.58 -12.67 -21.12
N PHE A 393 -18.77 -12.45 -20.57
CA PHE A 393 -19.07 -12.80 -19.18
C PHE A 393 -19.03 -14.31 -18.97
N ARG A 394 -19.52 -15.09 -19.94
CA ARG A 394 -19.50 -16.56 -19.90
C ARG A 394 -18.09 -17.12 -19.86
N ILE A 395 -17.18 -16.66 -20.72
CA ILE A 395 -15.79 -17.16 -20.71
C ILE A 395 -15.06 -16.79 -19.43
N ARG A 396 -15.32 -15.60 -18.87
CA ARG A 396 -14.71 -15.20 -17.60
C ARG A 396 -15.26 -16.00 -16.42
N ALA A 397 -16.56 -16.30 -16.41
CA ALA A 397 -17.14 -17.25 -15.47
C ALA A 397 -16.51 -18.65 -15.57
N LEU A 398 -16.32 -19.15 -16.80
CA LEU A 398 -15.66 -20.44 -17.04
C LEU A 398 -14.20 -20.45 -16.56
N ILE A 399 -13.42 -19.40 -16.88
CA ILE A 399 -12.04 -19.25 -16.40
C ILE A 399 -12.01 -19.16 -14.86
N GLY A 400 -12.95 -18.46 -14.23
CA GLY A 400 -13.05 -18.41 -12.77
C GLY A 400 -13.34 -19.79 -12.13
N ARG A 401 -14.15 -20.62 -12.80
CA ARG A 401 -14.37 -22.02 -12.40
C ARG A 401 -13.11 -22.87 -12.57
N ILE A 402 -12.38 -22.70 -13.68
CA ILE A 402 -11.07 -23.35 -13.90
C ILE A 402 -10.10 -22.98 -12.76
N GLN A 403 -10.03 -21.69 -12.40
CA GLN A 403 -9.18 -21.19 -11.33
C GLN A 403 -9.50 -21.82 -9.98
N THR A 404 -10.78 -21.86 -9.62
CA THR A 404 -11.23 -22.45 -8.35
C THR A 404 -10.91 -23.95 -8.32
N ALA A 405 -11.25 -24.66 -9.40
CA ALA A 405 -11.11 -26.11 -9.50
C ALA A 405 -9.66 -26.61 -9.52
N LEU A 406 -8.76 -25.90 -10.23
CA LEU A 406 -7.42 -26.43 -10.52
C LEU A 406 -6.30 -25.74 -9.75
N TYR A 407 -6.52 -24.51 -9.28
CA TYR A 407 -5.47 -23.73 -8.61
C TYR A 407 -5.78 -23.41 -7.15
N SER A 408 -7.05 -23.51 -6.72
CA SER A 408 -7.46 -23.17 -5.34
C SER A 408 -7.88 -24.40 -4.51
N ASP A 409 -8.44 -25.43 -5.14
CA ASP A 409 -8.96 -26.60 -4.44
C ASP A 409 -7.87 -27.66 -4.14
N SER A 410 -7.33 -27.59 -2.92
CA SER A 410 -6.37 -28.58 -2.39
C SER A 410 -6.98 -29.97 -2.09
N THR A 411 -8.30 -30.14 -2.25
CA THR A 411 -9.02 -31.36 -1.87
C THR A 411 -9.17 -32.37 -3.00
N LEU A 412 -9.03 -31.95 -4.26
CA LEU A 412 -9.01 -32.83 -5.44
C LEU A 412 -7.68 -33.58 -5.56
N LYS A 413 -7.33 -34.40 -4.57
CA LYS A 413 -6.13 -35.25 -4.59
C LYS A 413 -6.27 -36.42 -5.56
N ASP A 414 -7.49 -36.85 -5.87
CA ASP A 414 -7.77 -37.93 -6.80
C ASP A 414 -7.54 -37.49 -8.26
N ALA A 415 -6.54 -38.10 -8.90
CA ALA A 415 -6.17 -37.82 -10.29
C ALA A 415 -7.31 -38.12 -11.28
N THR A 416 -8.17 -39.10 -10.99
CA THR A 416 -9.25 -39.50 -11.90
C THR A 416 -10.37 -38.46 -11.93
N ILE A 417 -10.77 -37.95 -10.76
CA ILE A 417 -11.76 -36.89 -10.61
C ILE A 417 -11.25 -35.60 -11.25
N ARG A 418 -9.97 -35.28 -11.02
CA ARG A 418 -9.33 -34.11 -11.64
C ARG A 418 -9.32 -34.20 -13.16
N GLN A 419 -8.98 -35.38 -13.73
CA GLN A 419 -8.98 -35.58 -15.17
C GLN A 419 -10.39 -35.47 -15.77
N ALA A 420 -11.41 -36.04 -15.12
CA ALA A 420 -12.80 -35.93 -15.55
C ALA A 420 -13.29 -34.47 -15.52
N LEU A 421 -12.92 -33.72 -14.48
CA LEU A 421 -13.25 -32.30 -14.35
C LEU A 421 -12.57 -31.45 -15.45
N VAL A 422 -11.29 -31.71 -15.73
CA VAL A 422 -10.58 -31.04 -16.83
C VAL A 422 -11.25 -31.31 -18.16
N GLN A 423 -11.67 -32.56 -18.43
CA GLN A 423 -12.37 -32.89 -19.66
C GLN A 423 -13.72 -32.17 -19.76
N HIS A 424 -14.51 -32.16 -18.69
CA HIS A 424 -15.79 -31.45 -18.64
C HIS A 424 -15.62 -29.95 -18.91
N LEU A 425 -14.65 -29.30 -18.26
CA LEU A 425 -14.36 -27.88 -18.48
C LEU A 425 -13.82 -27.61 -19.90
N SER A 426 -13.08 -28.57 -20.48
CA SER A 426 -12.64 -28.49 -21.88
C SER A 426 -13.82 -28.55 -22.84
N ASP A 427 -14.79 -29.43 -22.61
CA ASP A 427 -15.97 -29.58 -23.47
C ASP A 427 -16.85 -28.31 -23.43
N GLU A 428 -17.05 -27.73 -22.24
CA GLU A 428 -17.73 -26.43 -22.08
C GLU A 428 -16.99 -25.30 -22.81
N LEU A 429 -15.65 -25.29 -22.77
CA LEU A 429 -14.84 -24.28 -23.45
C LEU A 429 -14.97 -24.40 -24.98
N GLU A 430 -15.02 -25.61 -25.52
CA GLU A 430 -15.24 -25.86 -26.94
C GLU A 430 -16.65 -25.45 -27.38
N GLU A 431 -17.67 -25.70 -26.55
CA GLU A 431 -19.04 -25.25 -26.80
C GLU A 431 -19.13 -23.71 -26.80
N TRP A 432 -18.48 -23.06 -25.84
CA TRP A 432 -18.36 -21.61 -25.82
C TRP A 432 -17.72 -21.09 -27.11
N TYR A 433 -16.59 -21.67 -27.53
CA TYR A 433 -15.90 -21.22 -28.73
C TYR A 433 -16.71 -21.43 -30.03
N LYS A 434 -17.48 -22.53 -30.12
CA LYS A 434 -18.38 -22.80 -31.25
C LYS A 434 -19.56 -21.85 -31.29
N SER A 435 -20.06 -21.40 -30.14
CA SER A 435 -21.19 -20.48 -30.01
C SER A 435 -20.82 -18.99 -30.10
N ARG A 436 -19.60 -18.67 -30.53
CA ARG A 436 -19.14 -17.27 -30.69
C ARG A 436 -20.01 -16.50 -31.70
N PRO A 437 -20.41 -15.26 -31.39
CA PRO A 437 -21.20 -14.46 -32.31
C PRO A 437 -20.32 -13.97 -33.48
N PRO A 438 -20.93 -13.60 -34.63
CA PRO A 438 -20.19 -13.04 -35.74
C PRO A 438 -19.53 -11.70 -35.32
N PRO A 439 -18.29 -11.42 -35.75
CA PRO A 439 -17.60 -10.18 -35.41
C PRO A 439 -18.37 -8.94 -35.85
N MET A 440 -18.33 -7.87 -35.06
CA MET A 440 -18.91 -6.59 -35.48
C MET A 440 -18.07 -5.94 -36.57
N THR A 441 -18.74 -5.27 -37.51
CA THR A 441 -18.05 -4.40 -38.47
C THR A 441 -17.39 -3.24 -37.74
N PRO A 442 -16.08 -3.00 -37.95
CA PRO A 442 -15.40 -1.87 -37.33
C PRO A 442 -16.00 -0.54 -37.83
N PRO A 443 -16.04 0.50 -36.98
CA PRO A 443 -16.51 1.83 -37.39
C PRO A 443 -15.69 2.40 -38.57
N LYS A 444 -16.31 3.27 -39.37
CA LYS A 444 -15.69 3.89 -40.57
C LYS A 444 -14.39 4.67 -40.25
N ASP A 445 -14.25 5.13 -39.01
CA ASP A 445 -13.10 5.92 -38.54
C ASP A 445 -11.89 5.05 -38.14
N GLY A 446 -11.95 3.73 -38.33
CA GLY A 446 -10.81 2.82 -38.20
C GLY A 446 -10.39 2.47 -36.76
N ALA A 447 -11.15 2.86 -35.73
CA ALA A 447 -10.79 2.64 -34.33
C ALA A 447 -11.23 1.27 -33.76
N LEU A 448 -10.24 0.48 -33.32
CA LEU A 448 -10.12 -0.23 -32.02
C LEU A 448 -11.20 -1.20 -31.49
N ALA A 449 -12.07 -1.74 -32.33
CA ALA A 449 -13.06 -2.75 -31.94
C ALA A 449 -12.48 -4.16 -31.66
N PHE A 450 -11.40 -4.27 -30.88
CA PHE A 450 -10.75 -5.56 -30.58
C PHE A 450 -11.69 -6.53 -29.87
N PHE A 451 -12.43 -6.08 -28.86
CA PHE A 451 -13.30 -6.92 -28.01
C PHE A 451 -14.44 -7.63 -28.76
N VAL A 452 -14.72 -7.19 -29.97
CA VAL A 452 -15.77 -7.74 -30.84
C VAL A 452 -15.21 -8.34 -32.12
N SER A 453 -13.90 -8.60 -32.15
CA SER A 453 -13.19 -9.21 -33.26
C SER A 453 -13.04 -10.73 -33.08
N ALA A 454 -12.87 -11.45 -34.19
CA ALA A 454 -12.55 -12.88 -34.17
C ALA A 454 -11.30 -13.19 -33.34
N ASP A 455 -10.28 -12.33 -33.45
CA ASP A 455 -9.01 -12.44 -32.75
C ASP A 455 -9.16 -12.38 -31.23
N TRP A 456 -10.12 -11.61 -30.72
CA TRP A 456 -10.38 -11.55 -29.28
C TRP A 456 -11.00 -12.83 -28.75
N TYR A 457 -11.97 -13.41 -29.48
CA TYR A 457 -12.56 -14.70 -29.09
C TYR A 457 -11.51 -15.81 -29.08
N GLU A 458 -10.66 -15.84 -30.11
CA GLU A 458 -9.57 -16.81 -30.23
C GLU A 458 -8.51 -16.61 -29.14
N ALA A 459 -8.15 -15.36 -28.80
CA ALA A 459 -7.23 -15.07 -27.70
C ALA A 459 -7.77 -15.53 -26.33
N ASN A 460 -9.05 -15.29 -26.04
CA ASN A 460 -9.67 -15.73 -24.78
C ASN A 460 -9.82 -17.25 -24.71
N TYR A 461 -10.15 -17.89 -25.84
CA TYR A 461 -10.14 -19.35 -25.95
C TYR A 461 -8.74 -19.89 -25.63
N ASN A 462 -7.72 -19.37 -26.29
CA ASN A 462 -6.33 -19.80 -26.07
C ASN A 462 -5.90 -19.59 -24.62
N TYR A 463 -6.20 -18.43 -24.02
CA TYR A 463 -5.89 -18.17 -22.62
C TYR A 463 -6.57 -19.17 -21.68
N ALA A 464 -7.85 -19.48 -21.90
CA ALA A 464 -8.57 -20.48 -21.10
C ALA A 464 -7.98 -21.89 -21.25
N VAL A 465 -7.58 -22.28 -22.46
CA VAL A 465 -6.85 -23.54 -22.71
C VAL A 465 -5.53 -23.57 -21.93
N LEU A 466 -4.75 -22.50 -21.95
CA LEU A 466 -3.50 -22.42 -21.18
C LEU A 466 -3.76 -22.53 -19.67
N GLN A 467 -4.79 -21.88 -19.14
CA GLN A 467 -5.14 -22.02 -17.73
C GLN A 467 -5.60 -23.43 -17.36
N LEU A 468 -6.31 -24.12 -18.27
CA LEU A 468 -6.84 -25.47 -18.04
C LEU A 468 -5.76 -26.56 -18.05
N PHE A 469 -4.83 -26.52 -19.01
CA PHE A 469 -3.87 -27.60 -19.25
C PHE A 469 -2.49 -27.37 -18.64
N ARG A 470 -2.12 -26.12 -18.30
CA ARG A 470 -0.80 -25.84 -17.73
C ARG A 470 -0.50 -26.59 -16.41
N PRO A 471 -1.45 -26.77 -15.47
CA PRO A 471 -1.21 -27.56 -14.26
C PRO A 471 -0.76 -29.00 -14.58
N GLN A 472 -1.26 -29.58 -15.68
CA GLN A 472 -0.94 -30.95 -16.09
C GLN A 472 0.47 -31.09 -16.68
N ILE A 473 0.98 -30.06 -17.37
CA ILE A 473 2.36 -30.09 -17.91
C ILE A 473 3.41 -29.77 -16.84
N THR A 474 3.00 -29.22 -15.70
CA THR A 474 3.87 -28.95 -14.54
C THR A 474 3.86 -30.07 -13.50
N ASP A 475 2.76 -30.81 -13.38
CA ASP A 475 2.63 -31.99 -12.49
C ASP A 475 3.28 -33.21 -13.17
N MET A 476 4.58 -33.42 -12.93
CA MET A 476 5.42 -34.45 -13.58
C MET A 476 5.03 -35.92 -13.25
N LYS A 477 3.88 -36.16 -12.61
CA LYS A 477 3.40 -37.49 -12.20
C LYS A 477 2.23 -37.94 -13.09
N GLY A 478 2.51 -38.37 -14.32
CA GLY A 478 1.49 -38.98 -15.19
C GLY A 478 1.98 -39.35 -16.59
N SER A 479 1.34 -40.32 -17.24
CA SER A 479 1.75 -40.87 -18.55
C SER A 479 1.05 -40.19 -19.75
N VAL A 480 0.35 -39.07 -19.57
CA VAL A 480 -0.49 -38.40 -20.61
C VAL A 480 0.13 -37.08 -21.08
N LEU A 481 1.45 -37.07 -21.26
CA LEU A 481 2.21 -35.83 -21.36
C LEU A 481 2.26 -35.22 -22.78
N ASP A 482 2.48 -36.02 -23.83
CA ASP A 482 2.83 -35.44 -25.14
C ASP A 482 1.70 -34.70 -25.85
N GLN A 483 0.47 -35.22 -25.85
CA GLN A 483 -0.66 -34.53 -26.49
C GLN A 483 -0.98 -33.20 -25.81
N THR A 484 -0.87 -33.16 -24.48
CA THR A 484 -1.09 -31.96 -23.66
C THR A 484 0.00 -30.91 -23.91
N PHE A 485 1.26 -31.33 -24.00
CA PHE A 485 2.36 -30.47 -24.41
C PHE A 485 2.14 -29.88 -25.80
N LEU A 486 1.72 -30.69 -26.77
CA LEU A 486 1.43 -30.23 -28.14
C LEU A 486 0.26 -29.24 -28.17
N LYS A 487 -0.82 -29.50 -27.41
CA LYS A 487 -1.94 -28.56 -27.29
C LYS A 487 -1.49 -27.22 -26.72
N CYS A 488 -0.71 -27.22 -25.64
CA CYS A 488 -0.16 -26.00 -25.03
C CYS A 488 0.80 -25.27 -25.98
N LEU A 489 1.64 -26.01 -26.73
CA LEU A 489 2.56 -25.46 -27.71
C LEU A 489 1.82 -24.72 -28.84
N THR A 490 0.85 -25.38 -29.49
CA THR A 490 0.05 -24.79 -30.57
C THR A 490 -0.75 -23.58 -30.08
N THR A 491 -1.37 -23.69 -28.91
CA THR A 491 -2.16 -22.61 -28.30
C THR A 491 -1.31 -21.39 -28.00
N SER A 492 -0.11 -21.60 -27.44
CA SER A 492 0.84 -20.53 -27.14
C SER A 492 1.33 -19.84 -28.41
N LYS A 493 1.67 -20.61 -29.44
CA LYS A 493 2.04 -20.09 -30.77
C LYS A 493 0.94 -19.22 -31.37
N ASN A 494 -0.30 -19.71 -31.39
CA ASN A 494 -1.44 -18.98 -31.92
C ASN A 494 -1.65 -17.66 -31.17
N THR A 495 -1.49 -17.67 -29.84
CA THR A 495 -1.56 -16.47 -29.01
C THR A 495 -0.52 -15.44 -29.46
N CYS A 496 0.76 -15.81 -29.59
CA CYS A 496 1.81 -14.90 -30.06
C CYS A 496 1.49 -14.28 -31.44
N HIS A 497 1.01 -15.09 -32.40
CA HIS A 497 0.63 -14.60 -33.73
C HIS A 497 -0.58 -13.65 -33.72
N ILE A 498 -1.57 -13.91 -32.86
CA ILE A 498 -2.74 -13.03 -32.70
C ILE A 498 -2.29 -11.67 -32.17
N PHE A 499 -1.52 -11.66 -31.07
CA PHE A 499 -0.99 -10.42 -30.51
C PHE A 499 -0.10 -9.66 -31.52
N ARG A 500 0.68 -10.38 -32.33
CA ARG A 500 1.46 -9.80 -33.45
C ARG A 500 0.59 -9.10 -34.48
N ARG A 501 -0.48 -9.75 -34.95
CA ARG A 501 -1.43 -9.20 -35.94
C ARG A 501 -2.20 -7.99 -35.40
N GLN A 502 -2.40 -7.98 -34.09
CA GLN A 502 -3.15 -6.95 -33.39
C GLN A 502 -2.32 -5.69 -33.15
N TYR A 503 -1.10 -5.82 -32.62
CA TYR A 503 -0.29 -4.66 -32.22
C TYR A 503 0.55 -4.06 -33.34
N PHE A 504 0.83 -4.81 -34.41
CA PHE A 504 1.67 -4.32 -35.49
C PHE A 504 0.90 -3.43 -36.46
N GLY A 505 1.44 -2.23 -36.71
CA GLY A 505 0.90 -1.29 -37.69
C GLY A 505 -0.48 -0.70 -37.33
N LYS A 506 -1.00 -0.98 -36.12
CA LYS A 506 -2.27 -0.45 -35.64
C LYS A 506 -2.08 0.44 -34.40
N PRO A 507 -2.80 1.57 -34.29
CA PRO A 507 -2.73 2.45 -33.13
C PRO A 507 -3.55 1.88 -31.97
N MET A 508 -3.28 0.64 -31.54
CA MET A 508 -4.03 0.02 -30.45
C MET A 508 -3.57 0.43 -29.07
N SER A 509 -4.53 0.75 -28.20
CA SER A 509 -4.31 0.97 -26.77
C SER A 509 -3.89 -0.33 -26.10
N TYR A 510 -2.80 -0.30 -25.36
CA TYR A 510 -2.28 -1.45 -24.62
C TYR A 510 -3.08 -1.69 -23.33
N THR A 511 -2.97 -2.90 -22.79
CA THR A 511 -3.53 -3.25 -21.46
C THR A 511 -2.49 -4.05 -20.69
N TRP A 512 -2.54 -3.95 -19.38
CA TRP A 512 -1.76 -4.80 -18.48
C TRP A 512 -1.99 -6.30 -18.72
N SER A 513 -3.24 -6.69 -18.95
CA SER A 513 -3.60 -8.06 -19.29
C SER A 513 -2.88 -8.56 -20.53
N ALA A 514 -2.72 -7.72 -21.57
CA ALA A 514 -2.03 -8.12 -22.80
C ALA A 514 -0.56 -8.49 -22.58
N VAL A 515 0.17 -7.75 -21.73
CA VAL A 515 1.57 -8.05 -21.39
C VAL A 515 1.66 -9.41 -20.70
N HIS A 516 0.82 -9.65 -19.69
CA HIS A 516 0.82 -10.89 -18.92
C HIS A 516 0.38 -12.10 -19.73
N GLU A 517 -0.68 -11.97 -20.52
CA GLU A 517 -1.19 -13.05 -21.38
C GLU A 517 -0.15 -13.46 -22.43
N LEU A 518 0.48 -12.48 -23.09
CA LEU A 518 1.53 -12.73 -24.08
C LEU A 518 2.77 -13.35 -23.44
N PHE A 519 3.23 -12.82 -22.32
CA PHE A 519 4.41 -13.35 -21.64
C PHE A 519 4.16 -14.77 -21.12
N LEU A 520 2.98 -15.05 -20.56
CA LEU A 520 2.61 -16.40 -20.13
C LEU A 520 2.58 -17.38 -21.32
N ALA A 521 1.99 -16.99 -22.45
CA ALA A 521 1.98 -17.80 -23.66
C ALA A 521 3.41 -18.05 -24.17
N GLY A 522 4.24 -17.01 -24.25
CA GLY A 522 5.64 -17.12 -24.62
C GLY A 522 6.40 -18.11 -23.73
N LEU A 523 6.30 -17.97 -22.41
CA LEU A 523 6.93 -18.92 -21.48
C LEU A 523 6.41 -20.35 -21.67
N THR A 524 5.10 -20.52 -21.85
CA THR A 524 4.51 -21.85 -22.04
C THR A 524 5.00 -22.50 -23.33
N TYR A 525 5.17 -21.71 -24.41
CA TYR A 525 5.75 -22.17 -25.65
C TYR A 525 7.17 -22.70 -25.46
N LEU A 526 8.04 -21.93 -24.79
CA LEU A 526 9.41 -22.34 -24.52
C LEU A 526 9.46 -23.58 -23.60
N TYR A 527 8.60 -23.63 -22.57
CA TYR A 527 8.51 -24.76 -21.65
C TYR A 527 8.20 -26.07 -22.39
N CYS A 528 7.20 -26.05 -23.29
CA CYS A 528 6.84 -27.22 -24.08
C CYS A 528 8.00 -27.71 -24.94
N LEU A 529 8.77 -26.79 -25.55
CA LEU A 529 9.94 -27.14 -26.35
C LEU A 529 11.08 -27.74 -25.50
N TRP A 530 11.21 -27.32 -24.25
CA TRP A 530 12.26 -27.83 -23.37
C TRP A 530 11.89 -29.21 -22.80
N MET A 531 10.64 -29.42 -22.41
CA MET A 531 10.21 -30.63 -21.72
C MET A 531 9.80 -31.78 -22.64
N SER A 532 9.18 -31.51 -23.80
CA SER A 532 8.67 -32.57 -24.68
C SER A 532 9.54 -32.78 -25.92
N PRO A 533 10.11 -33.98 -26.12
CA PRO A 533 10.77 -34.35 -27.37
C PRO A 533 9.81 -34.31 -28.58
N ALA A 534 8.55 -34.69 -28.39
CA ALA A 534 7.54 -34.66 -29.46
C ALA A 534 7.28 -33.22 -29.93
N ALA A 535 7.23 -32.25 -29.01
CA ALA A 535 7.12 -30.82 -29.34
C ALA A 535 8.31 -30.34 -30.19
N ARG A 536 9.53 -30.80 -29.89
CA ARG A 536 10.73 -30.48 -30.68
C ARG A 536 10.72 -31.10 -32.07
N GLN A 537 10.26 -32.34 -32.21
CA GLN A 537 10.22 -33.03 -33.50
C GLN A 537 9.25 -32.39 -34.50
N ILE A 538 8.14 -31.85 -34.02
CA ILE A 538 7.10 -31.23 -34.87
C ILE A 538 7.46 -29.77 -35.21
N SER A 539 8.28 -29.11 -34.39
CA SER A 539 8.64 -27.71 -34.57
C SER A 539 9.91 -27.58 -35.41
N CYS A 540 9.83 -26.93 -36.58
CA CYS A 540 11.04 -26.59 -37.31
C CYS A 540 11.69 -25.31 -36.75
N HIS A 541 13.01 -25.20 -36.92
CA HIS A 541 13.80 -24.06 -36.43
C HIS A 541 13.23 -22.70 -36.88
N ASP A 542 12.81 -22.58 -38.13
CA ASP A 542 12.21 -21.35 -38.67
C ASP A 542 10.88 -20.99 -37.99
N GLN A 543 10.05 -21.99 -37.69
CA GLN A 543 8.78 -21.75 -36.98
C GLN A 543 9.01 -21.30 -35.54
N VAL A 544 9.99 -21.90 -34.85
CA VAL A 544 10.35 -21.49 -33.49
C VAL A 544 10.90 -20.06 -33.50
N SER A 545 11.80 -19.75 -34.43
CA SER A 545 12.35 -18.41 -34.62
C SER A 545 11.26 -17.36 -34.84
N ASN A 546 10.34 -17.62 -35.79
CA ASN A 546 9.25 -16.72 -36.11
C ASN A 546 8.31 -16.48 -34.91
N THR A 547 7.97 -17.54 -34.16
CA THR A 547 7.09 -17.43 -32.99
C THR A 547 7.75 -16.63 -31.86
N CYS A 548 9.05 -16.86 -31.62
CA CYS A 548 9.81 -16.09 -30.63
C CYS A 548 9.91 -14.62 -31.06
N MET A 549 10.19 -14.35 -32.34
CA MET A 549 10.25 -12.99 -32.89
C MET A 549 8.92 -12.26 -32.74
N ASP A 550 7.80 -12.94 -33.01
CA ASP A 550 6.46 -12.35 -32.84
C ASP A 550 6.19 -11.95 -31.39
N CYS A 551 6.51 -12.82 -30.43
CA CYS A 551 6.35 -12.52 -29.01
C CYS A 551 7.28 -11.37 -28.57
N THR A 552 8.58 -11.45 -28.91
CA THR A 552 9.55 -10.40 -28.60
C THR A 552 9.15 -9.05 -29.17
N MET A 553 8.77 -9.01 -30.45
CA MET A 553 8.43 -7.75 -31.12
C MET A 553 7.22 -7.07 -30.48
N VAL A 554 6.21 -7.82 -30.06
CA VAL A 554 5.06 -7.24 -29.34
C VAL A 554 5.46 -6.77 -27.93
N LEU A 555 6.29 -7.54 -27.21
CA LEU A 555 6.84 -7.10 -25.92
C LEU A 555 7.71 -5.83 -26.05
N VAL A 556 8.45 -5.67 -27.15
CA VAL A 556 9.18 -4.43 -27.49
C VAL A 556 8.20 -3.27 -27.67
N ILE A 557 7.16 -3.41 -28.50
CA ILE A 557 6.15 -2.37 -28.71
C ILE A 557 5.48 -1.96 -27.39
N LEU A 558 5.19 -2.93 -26.53
CA LEU A 558 4.59 -2.68 -25.21
C LEU A 558 5.57 -1.94 -24.28
N ALA A 559 6.84 -2.36 -24.24
CA ALA A 559 7.89 -1.73 -23.45
C ALA A 559 8.26 -0.31 -23.91
N GLU A 560 8.18 -0.02 -25.21
CA GLU A 560 8.43 1.32 -25.76
C GLU A 560 7.35 2.32 -25.32
N ARG A 561 6.09 1.88 -25.31
CA ARG A 561 4.96 2.72 -24.90
C ARG A 561 4.82 2.81 -23.39
N TRP A 562 5.34 1.81 -22.69
CA TRP A 562 5.19 1.67 -21.26
C TRP A 562 6.44 1.01 -20.66
N PRO A 563 7.41 1.81 -20.19
CA PRO A 563 8.75 1.38 -19.81
C PRO A 563 8.78 0.26 -18.75
N GLU A 564 7.78 0.21 -17.88
CA GLU A 564 7.64 -0.82 -16.84
C GLU A 564 7.41 -2.21 -17.43
N ALA A 565 6.94 -2.35 -18.68
CA ALA A 565 6.85 -3.64 -19.35
C ALA A 565 8.21 -4.18 -19.87
N ALA A 566 9.28 -3.38 -19.85
CA ALA A 566 10.60 -3.76 -20.39
C ALA A 566 11.21 -5.03 -19.76
N PRO A 567 11.05 -5.34 -18.46
CA PRO A 567 11.59 -6.55 -17.90
C PRO A 567 10.97 -7.83 -18.49
N PHE A 568 9.68 -7.83 -18.83
CA PHE A 568 9.03 -8.97 -19.51
C PHE A 568 9.69 -9.27 -20.87
N ARG A 569 9.99 -8.21 -21.65
CA ARG A 569 10.73 -8.32 -22.91
C ARG A 569 12.12 -8.93 -22.66
N ASN A 570 12.89 -8.33 -21.76
CA ASN A 570 14.30 -8.71 -21.53
C ASN A 570 14.42 -10.19 -21.11
N ILE A 571 13.55 -10.65 -20.20
CA ILE A 571 13.54 -12.04 -19.74
C ILE A 571 13.18 -12.99 -20.88
N PHE A 572 12.15 -12.65 -21.66
CA PHE A 572 11.72 -13.50 -22.75
C PHE A 572 12.78 -13.63 -23.85
N GLU A 573 13.43 -12.52 -24.24
CA GLU A 573 14.51 -12.52 -25.24
C GLU A 573 15.66 -13.47 -24.86
N VAL A 574 16.07 -13.41 -23.60
CA VAL A 574 17.12 -14.26 -23.05
C VAL A 574 16.74 -15.74 -23.13
N LEU A 575 15.53 -16.09 -22.69
CA LEU A 575 15.04 -17.47 -22.72
C LEU A 575 14.82 -17.98 -24.15
N ALA A 576 14.33 -17.13 -25.04
CA ALA A 576 14.14 -17.44 -26.44
C ALA A 576 15.49 -17.72 -27.12
N SER A 577 16.49 -16.85 -26.92
CA SER A 577 17.84 -17.04 -27.47
C SER A 577 18.45 -18.39 -27.06
N ARG A 578 18.35 -18.73 -25.78
CA ARG A 578 18.83 -20.03 -25.26
C ARG A 578 18.10 -21.22 -25.89
N THR A 579 16.80 -21.09 -26.08
CA THR A 579 15.99 -22.11 -26.76
C THR A 579 16.48 -22.35 -28.18
N MET A 580 16.85 -21.27 -28.90
CA MET A 580 17.39 -21.36 -30.26
C MET A 580 18.75 -22.06 -30.29
N THR A 581 19.63 -21.78 -29.33
CA THR A 581 20.93 -22.47 -29.19
C THR A 581 20.72 -23.97 -28.94
N MET A 582 19.85 -24.32 -27.99
CA MET A 582 19.51 -25.71 -27.66
C MET A 582 19.02 -26.49 -28.89
N LEU A 583 18.15 -25.89 -29.70
CA LEU A 583 17.64 -26.53 -30.92
C LEU A 583 18.73 -26.68 -31.99
N SER A 584 19.63 -25.69 -32.11
CA SER A 584 20.76 -25.74 -33.05
C SER A 584 21.74 -26.86 -32.71
N ASP A 585 22.07 -27.04 -31.43
CA ASP A 585 22.97 -28.11 -30.96
C ASP A 585 22.34 -29.50 -31.15
N SER A 586 21.01 -29.62 -30.96
CA SER A 586 20.26 -30.85 -31.23
C SER A 586 20.28 -31.25 -32.70
N HIS A 587 20.33 -30.30 -33.63
CA HIS A 587 20.46 -30.56 -35.07
C HIS A 587 21.88 -30.97 -35.49
N GLN A 588 22.91 -30.60 -34.70
CA GLN A 588 24.32 -30.93 -34.99
C GLN A 588 24.78 -32.28 -34.41
N GLY A 589 23.88 -33.06 -33.79
CA GLY A 589 24.19 -34.40 -33.27
C GLY A 589 25.07 -34.43 -32.01
N LYS A 590 25.24 -33.28 -31.32
CA LYS A 590 25.86 -33.24 -30.00
C LYS A 590 24.84 -33.72 -28.95
N GLU A 591 25.28 -34.48 -27.94
CA GLU A 591 24.45 -34.75 -26.76
C GLU A 591 24.06 -33.41 -26.13
N VAL A 592 22.78 -33.05 -26.26
CA VAL A 592 22.24 -31.85 -25.61
C VAL A 592 21.89 -32.26 -24.20
N ASP A 593 22.71 -31.84 -23.23
CA ASP A 593 22.33 -31.93 -21.82
C ASP A 593 20.96 -31.25 -21.66
N PRO A 594 19.93 -31.96 -21.16
CA PRO A 594 18.63 -31.36 -20.95
C PRO A 594 18.80 -30.12 -20.07
N ILE A 595 18.25 -28.98 -20.53
CA ILE A 595 18.20 -27.76 -19.72
C ILE A 595 17.60 -28.16 -18.37
N VAL A 596 18.35 -27.99 -17.29
CA VAL A 596 17.94 -28.41 -15.94
C VAL A 596 16.69 -27.63 -15.54
N ILE A 597 15.53 -28.25 -15.73
CA ILE A 597 14.23 -27.79 -15.25
C ILE A 597 13.90 -28.75 -14.11
N GLY A 598 14.38 -28.39 -12.92
CA GLY A 598 14.07 -29.14 -11.71
C GLY A 598 12.74 -28.66 -11.13
N PRO A 599 11.76 -29.54 -10.87
CA PRO A 599 10.81 -29.24 -9.82
C PRO A 599 11.62 -29.23 -8.53
N GLU A 600 11.59 -28.13 -7.78
CA GLU A 600 11.79 -28.25 -6.33
C GLU A 600 10.82 -29.35 -5.88
N SER A 601 11.33 -30.36 -5.19
CA SER A 601 10.54 -31.46 -4.62
C SER A 601 9.20 -30.95 -4.14
N GLU A 602 8.10 -31.65 -4.46
CA GLU A 602 6.79 -31.48 -3.81
C GLU A 602 6.88 -31.89 -2.33
N THR A 603 7.61 -31.09 -1.59
CA THR A 603 7.21 -30.60 -0.29
C THR A 603 6.86 -29.17 -0.61
N TYR A 604 5.71 -28.64 -0.17
CA TYR A 604 5.66 -27.18 0.09
C TYR A 604 7.00 -26.87 0.74
N PRO A 605 7.82 -25.98 0.16
CA PRO A 605 9.21 -25.99 0.53
C PRO A 605 9.22 -25.80 2.05
N GLU A 606 9.85 -26.74 2.76
CA GLU A 606 10.46 -26.42 4.05
C GLU A 606 11.44 -25.23 3.85
N GLY A 607 11.74 -24.92 2.59
CA GLY A 607 12.23 -23.64 2.08
C GLY A 607 11.24 -22.49 1.89
N LEU A 608 9.96 -22.50 2.28
CA LEU A 608 9.26 -21.23 2.54
C LEU A 608 9.74 -20.72 3.90
N SER A 609 9.90 -21.60 4.88
CA SER A 609 10.64 -21.32 6.12
C SER A 609 12.12 -21.02 5.83
N GLN A 610 12.80 -21.76 4.93
CA GLN A 610 14.21 -21.49 4.59
C GLN A 610 14.43 -20.32 3.59
N TRP A 611 13.43 -19.95 2.78
CA TRP A 611 13.42 -18.73 1.94
C TRP A 611 12.90 -17.54 2.74
N MET A 612 12.07 -17.75 3.76
CA MET A 612 11.81 -16.76 4.81
C MET A 612 13.02 -16.63 5.73
N GLU A 613 13.82 -17.67 5.96
CA GLU A 613 15.14 -17.60 6.62
C GLU A 613 16.17 -16.93 5.68
N GLY A 614 16.10 -17.15 4.37
CA GLY A 614 16.95 -16.46 3.38
C GLY A 614 16.58 -14.98 3.15
N ILE A 615 15.29 -14.64 3.27
CA ILE A 615 14.83 -13.25 3.37
C ILE A 615 15.09 -12.70 4.79
N SER A 616 15.16 -13.56 5.81
CA SER A 616 15.61 -13.18 7.16
C SER A 616 17.09 -12.79 7.20
N ASP A 617 17.91 -13.31 6.28
CA ASP A 617 19.30 -12.90 6.11
C ASP A 617 19.45 -11.56 5.35
N SER A 618 18.39 -11.11 4.66
CA SER A 618 18.30 -9.74 4.11
C SER A 618 17.73 -8.73 5.11
N GLY A 619 18.22 -8.78 6.36
CA GLY A 619 18.40 -7.59 7.20
C GLY A 619 17.15 -6.80 7.60
N ILE A 620 15.95 -7.35 7.47
CA ILE A 620 14.72 -6.77 8.04
C ILE A 620 13.96 -7.95 8.63
N THR A 621 13.59 -7.85 9.92
CA THR A 621 12.72 -8.78 10.70
C THR A 621 13.37 -9.78 11.67
N THR A 622 14.06 -9.29 12.71
CA THR A 622 14.17 -10.02 14.01
C THR A 622 13.22 -9.47 15.08
N GLY A 623 12.19 -8.70 14.70
CA GLY A 623 11.23 -8.09 15.64
C GLY A 623 9.74 -8.39 15.38
N VAL A 624 9.41 -9.17 14.36
CA VAL A 624 8.02 -9.37 13.90
C VAL A 624 7.68 -10.83 13.60
N ASP A 625 8.50 -11.78 14.04
CA ASP A 625 8.23 -13.21 13.84
C ASP A 625 6.89 -13.64 14.48
N TRP A 626 6.55 -13.03 15.61
CA TRP A 626 5.27 -13.16 16.31
C TRP A 626 4.05 -12.63 15.51
N LEU A 627 4.24 -11.74 14.52
CA LEU A 627 3.15 -11.22 13.68
C LEU A 627 2.63 -12.28 12.71
N LEU A 628 3.50 -13.17 12.22
CA LEU A 628 3.14 -14.11 11.15
C LEU A 628 3.03 -15.57 11.64
N THR A 629 3.65 -15.91 12.77
CA THR A 629 3.54 -17.24 13.37
C THR A 629 2.47 -17.30 14.46
N ARG A 630 1.75 -18.42 14.53
CA ARG A 630 0.81 -18.71 15.63
C ARG A 630 1.62 -19.10 16.87
N GLN A 631 1.84 -18.18 17.79
CA GLN A 631 2.59 -18.43 19.02
C GLN A 631 1.65 -18.63 20.21
N ALA A 632 1.82 -19.72 20.95
CA ALA A 632 1.12 -19.93 22.22
C ALA A 632 1.85 -19.23 23.36
N ILE A 633 1.10 -18.48 24.17
CA ILE A 633 1.57 -17.84 25.39
C ILE A 633 1.00 -18.63 26.56
N ASN A 634 1.90 -19.25 27.32
CA ASN A 634 1.60 -19.98 28.54
C ASN A 634 2.62 -19.56 29.60
N ARG A 635 2.17 -19.04 30.75
CA ARG A 635 3.08 -18.69 31.84
C ARG A 635 3.69 -19.96 32.45
N PRO A 636 4.86 -19.89 33.13
CA PRO A 636 5.62 -21.07 33.59
C PRO A 636 4.85 -22.07 34.46
N ASN A 637 3.76 -21.65 35.12
CA ASN A 637 2.93 -22.49 35.99
C ASN A 637 1.59 -22.89 35.35
N PHE A 638 1.39 -22.59 34.07
CA PHE A 638 0.17 -22.93 33.35
C PHE A 638 0.39 -24.19 32.53
N SER A 639 -0.37 -25.23 32.85
CA SER A 639 -0.44 -26.47 32.08
C SER A 639 -1.90 -26.85 31.89
N SER A 640 -2.36 -26.86 30.65
CA SER A 640 -3.70 -27.28 30.29
C SER A 640 -3.64 -28.10 28.99
N PRO A 641 -4.24 -29.29 28.95
CA PRO A 641 -4.30 -30.09 27.72
C PRO A 641 -5.35 -29.57 26.73
N ILE A 642 -6.21 -28.63 27.13
CA ILE A 642 -7.37 -28.18 26.35
C ILE A 642 -7.24 -26.77 25.77
N LEU A 643 -6.38 -25.90 26.32
CA LEU A 643 -6.26 -24.52 25.88
C LEU A 643 -4.88 -23.92 26.20
N SER A 644 -4.46 -22.92 25.43
CA SER A 644 -3.34 -22.03 25.76
C SER A 644 -3.86 -20.77 26.47
N GLU A 645 -3.06 -20.13 27.32
CA GLU A 645 -3.53 -18.92 28.01
C GLU A 645 -3.83 -17.78 27.04
N ALA A 646 -3.03 -17.63 26.00
CA ALA A 646 -3.32 -16.81 24.83
C ALA A 646 -2.63 -17.36 23.58
N ILE A 647 -3.08 -16.90 22.42
CA ILE A 647 -2.43 -17.11 21.13
C ILE A 647 -2.13 -15.75 20.51
N ILE A 648 -0.91 -15.57 20.02
CA ILE A 648 -0.53 -14.44 19.20
C ILE A 648 -0.63 -14.86 17.73
N HIS A 649 -1.32 -14.07 16.92
CA HIS A 649 -1.39 -14.23 15.47
C HIS A 649 -1.79 -12.92 14.77
N ASN A 650 -1.12 -12.55 13.69
CA ASN A 650 -1.42 -11.37 12.87
C ASN A 650 -1.50 -10.05 13.65
N GLY A 651 -0.56 -9.79 14.56
CA GLY A 651 -0.58 -8.53 15.31
C GLY A 651 -1.48 -8.55 16.55
N LEU A 652 -2.24 -9.63 16.77
CA LEU A 652 -3.30 -9.72 17.78
C LEU A 652 -3.02 -10.82 18.80
N VAL A 653 -3.35 -10.53 20.06
CA VAL A 653 -3.40 -11.48 21.18
C VAL A 653 -4.84 -11.91 21.38
N TYR A 654 -5.11 -13.20 21.22
CA TYR A 654 -6.38 -13.83 21.56
C TYR A 654 -6.23 -14.48 22.94
N ALA A 655 -6.71 -13.82 23.99
CA ALA A 655 -6.61 -14.33 25.36
C ALA A 655 -7.80 -15.24 25.69
N SER A 656 -7.52 -16.43 26.21
CA SER A 656 -8.54 -17.35 26.71
C SER A 656 -9.23 -16.77 27.95
N GLY A 657 -10.50 -17.11 28.14
CA GLY A 657 -11.31 -16.65 29.26
C GLY A 657 -10.65 -16.85 30.62
N LYS A 658 -10.69 -15.82 31.46
CA LYS A 658 -10.15 -15.84 32.84
C LYS A 658 -11.28 -15.68 33.84
N ILE A 659 -11.26 -16.57 34.82
CA ILE A 659 -12.07 -16.52 36.03
C ILE A 659 -11.18 -16.09 37.21
N GLY A 660 -11.78 -15.49 38.25
CA GLY A 660 -11.06 -14.97 39.41
C GLY A 660 -10.49 -16.07 40.33
N LEU A 661 -9.41 -16.71 39.90
CA LEU A 661 -8.73 -17.78 40.65
C LEU A 661 -7.50 -17.28 41.39
N ASP A 662 -7.25 -17.86 42.57
CA ASP A 662 -5.94 -17.80 43.22
C ASP A 662 -5.02 -18.82 42.55
N THR A 663 -3.93 -18.32 41.95
CA THR A 663 -2.97 -19.12 41.18
C THR A 663 -2.18 -20.11 42.02
N ARG A 664 -2.14 -19.94 43.35
CA ARG A 664 -1.44 -20.84 44.27
C ARG A 664 -2.32 -22.01 44.73
N THR A 665 -3.61 -21.77 44.93
CA THR A 665 -4.55 -22.76 45.48
C THR A 665 -5.44 -23.40 44.41
N GLY A 666 -5.58 -22.77 43.23
CA GLY A 666 -6.44 -23.24 42.15
C GLY A 666 -7.93 -23.12 42.44
N THR A 667 -8.31 -22.45 43.53
CA THR A 667 -9.70 -22.18 43.93
C THR A 667 -10.09 -20.75 43.59
N LEU A 668 -11.40 -20.47 43.54
CA LEU A 668 -11.91 -19.11 43.35
C LEU A 668 -11.43 -18.21 44.49
N VAL A 669 -11.09 -16.96 44.16
CA VAL A 669 -10.55 -15.98 45.12
C VAL A 669 -11.56 -15.65 46.20
N SER A 670 -12.85 -15.61 45.85
CA SER A 670 -13.98 -15.46 46.78
C SER A 670 -15.30 -15.74 46.07
N ASP A 671 -16.40 -15.72 46.83
CA ASP A 671 -17.76 -15.76 46.29
C ASP A 671 -18.27 -14.38 45.83
N ASP A 672 -17.48 -13.31 45.99
CA ASP A 672 -17.86 -11.97 45.57
C ASP A 672 -17.48 -11.69 44.11
N VAL A 673 -18.43 -11.18 43.34
CA VAL A 673 -18.24 -10.94 41.89
C VAL A 673 -17.27 -9.80 41.61
N ALA A 674 -17.19 -8.79 42.48
CA ALA A 674 -16.27 -7.67 42.28
C ALA A 674 -14.83 -8.12 42.50
N GLU A 675 -14.57 -8.90 43.55
CA GLU A 675 -13.26 -9.53 43.78
C GLU A 675 -12.88 -10.52 42.67
N GLN A 676 -13.81 -11.36 42.20
CA GLN A 676 -13.56 -12.24 41.06
C GLN A 676 -13.25 -11.44 39.78
N THR A 677 -13.96 -10.34 39.52
CA THR A 677 -13.73 -9.46 38.36
C THR A 677 -12.33 -8.85 38.40
N LYS A 678 -11.92 -8.35 39.58
CA LYS A 678 -10.61 -7.74 39.78
C LYS A 678 -9.49 -8.75 39.51
N THR A 679 -9.62 -9.96 40.04
CA THR A 679 -8.64 -11.03 39.84
C THR A 679 -8.62 -11.52 38.39
N ALA A 680 -9.78 -11.67 37.74
CA ALA A 680 -9.85 -12.07 36.33
C ALA A 680 -9.14 -11.05 35.41
N LEU A 681 -9.36 -9.75 35.62
CA LEU A 681 -8.70 -8.69 34.86
C LEU A 681 -7.18 -8.65 35.12
N GLY A 682 -6.72 -8.87 36.35
CA GLY A 682 -5.29 -8.95 36.66
C GLY A 682 -4.59 -10.17 36.04
N LEU A 683 -5.31 -11.30 35.93
CA LEU A 683 -4.82 -12.47 35.21
C LEU A 683 -4.74 -12.22 33.71
N LEU A 684 -5.73 -11.54 33.12
CA LEU A 684 -5.70 -11.12 31.72
C LEU A 684 -4.53 -10.17 31.47
N GLU A 685 -4.33 -9.16 32.32
CA GLU A 685 -3.21 -8.23 32.22
C GLU A 685 -1.86 -8.95 32.20
N SER A 686 -1.67 -9.90 33.13
CA SER A 686 -0.45 -10.69 33.21
C SER A 686 -0.19 -11.49 31.92
N VAL A 687 -1.23 -12.07 31.32
CA VAL A 687 -1.11 -12.83 30.06
C VAL A 687 -0.85 -11.90 28.87
N LEU A 688 -1.47 -10.72 28.84
CA LEU A 688 -1.23 -9.72 27.80
C LEU A 688 0.20 -9.17 27.88
N ILE A 689 0.74 -8.94 29.08
CA ILE A 689 2.13 -8.51 29.27
C ILE A 689 3.10 -9.55 28.73
N GLU A 690 2.90 -10.83 29.07
CA GLU A 690 3.71 -11.94 28.54
C GLU A 690 3.64 -12.02 27.01
N ALA A 691 2.48 -11.67 26.44
CA ALA A 691 2.25 -11.60 25.00
C ALA A 691 2.78 -10.32 24.31
N GLY A 692 3.50 -9.44 25.02
CA GLY A 692 4.00 -8.17 24.46
C GLY A 692 2.91 -7.10 24.24
N SER A 693 1.79 -7.20 24.95
CA SER A 693 0.62 -6.32 24.89
C SER A 693 0.32 -5.68 26.27
N GLY A 694 -0.91 -5.20 26.48
CA GLY A 694 -1.38 -4.65 27.76
C GLY A 694 -2.86 -4.28 27.71
N LEU A 695 -3.47 -4.01 28.88
CA LEU A 695 -4.91 -3.72 29.00
C LEU A 695 -5.39 -2.53 28.13
N HIS A 696 -4.52 -1.54 27.90
CA HIS A 696 -4.80 -0.38 27.05
C HIS A 696 -4.82 -0.69 25.54
N LYS A 697 -4.35 -1.88 25.15
CA LYS A 697 -4.35 -2.35 23.76
C LYS A 697 -5.47 -3.33 23.47
N ILE A 698 -6.36 -3.57 24.43
CA ILE A 698 -7.54 -4.40 24.21
C ILE A 698 -8.44 -3.67 23.21
N ILE A 699 -8.82 -4.37 22.14
CA ILE A 699 -9.73 -3.87 21.10
C ILE A 699 -11.14 -4.42 21.27
N LYS A 700 -11.26 -5.65 21.81
CA LYS A 700 -12.54 -6.30 22.09
C LYS A 700 -12.49 -7.07 23.40
N CYS A 701 -13.57 -7.03 24.18
CA CYS A 701 -13.73 -7.78 25.42
C CYS A 701 -15.12 -8.43 25.49
N ASN A 702 -15.18 -9.71 25.86
CA ASN A 702 -16.43 -10.39 26.17
C ASN A 702 -16.48 -10.70 27.68
N ILE A 703 -17.64 -10.48 28.28
CA ILE A 703 -17.86 -10.67 29.71
C ILE A 703 -19.08 -11.58 29.90
N TYR A 704 -18.89 -12.65 30.67
CA TYR A 704 -19.92 -13.63 30.98
C TYR A 704 -20.25 -13.56 32.47
N LEU A 705 -21.53 -13.43 32.83
CA LEU A 705 -22.01 -13.42 34.22
C LEU A 705 -22.99 -14.55 34.46
N THR A 706 -22.99 -15.19 35.64
CA THR A 706 -24.04 -16.17 35.98
C THR A 706 -25.33 -15.52 36.48
N ASN A 707 -25.25 -14.29 37.00
CA ASN A 707 -26.40 -13.51 37.42
C ASN A 707 -26.29 -12.06 36.92
N ILE A 708 -27.32 -11.58 36.23
CA ILE A 708 -27.35 -10.21 35.72
C ILE A 708 -27.39 -9.15 36.84
N ALA A 709 -27.84 -9.51 38.05
CA ALA A 709 -27.83 -8.61 39.21
C ALA A 709 -26.41 -8.11 39.55
N ASP A 710 -25.38 -8.89 39.20
CA ASP A 710 -23.98 -8.58 39.46
C ASP A 710 -23.37 -7.58 38.45
N PHE A 711 -24.12 -7.17 37.43
CA PHE A 711 -23.66 -6.30 36.36
C PHE A 711 -23.09 -4.96 36.86
N ALA A 712 -23.73 -4.33 37.85
CA ALA A 712 -23.29 -3.04 38.38
C ALA A 712 -21.97 -3.17 39.18
N ALA A 713 -21.84 -4.22 39.99
CA ALA A 713 -20.65 -4.49 40.78
C ALA A 713 -19.44 -4.78 39.88
N MET A 714 -19.62 -5.64 38.86
CA MET A 714 -18.59 -5.93 37.86
C MET A 714 -18.17 -4.67 37.08
N ASN A 715 -19.13 -3.87 36.61
CA ASN A 715 -18.84 -2.65 35.84
C ASN A 715 -18.01 -1.63 36.62
N THR A 716 -18.22 -1.53 37.94
CA THR A 716 -17.45 -0.62 38.80
C THR A 716 -15.96 -0.96 38.75
N ILE A 717 -15.63 -2.24 38.88
CA ILE A 717 -14.24 -2.73 38.79
C ILE A 717 -13.70 -2.62 37.37
N TYR A 718 -14.49 -2.98 36.36
CA TYR A 718 -14.11 -2.88 34.96
C TYR A 718 -13.76 -1.43 34.54
N ILE A 719 -14.57 -0.46 34.98
CA ILE A 719 -14.35 0.97 34.68
C ILE A 719 -13.04 1.44 35.31
N ALA A 720 -12.74 1.00 36.54
CA ALA A 720 -11.53 1.36 37.26
C ALA A 720 -10.26 0.71 36.68
N THR A 721 -10.39 -0.47 36.06
CA THR A 721 -9.23 -1.29 35.66
C THR A 721 -8.87 -1.13 34.18
N ILE A 722 -9.84 -1.08 33.28
CA ILE A 722 -9.57 -0.94 31.84
C ILE A 722 -9.39 0.55 31.49
N PRO A 723 -8.29 0.99 30.85
CA PRO A 723 -8.09 2.40 30.51
C PRO A 723 -8.93 2.86 29.29
N ASN A 724 -8.95 4.17 29.02
CA ASN A 724 -9.64 4.74 27.85
C ASN A 724 -8.69 4.84 26.62
N PRO A 725 -9.20 4.71 25.38
CA PRO A 725 -10.59 4.40 25.02
C PRO A 725 -11.00 2.98 25.43
N LYS A 726 -12.24 2.80 25.91
CA LYS A 726 -12.74 1.48 26.30
C LYS A 726 -12.87 0.59 25.04
N PRO A 727 -12.59 -0.73 25.14
CA PRO A 727 -12.70 -1.64 24.00
C PRO A 727 -14.16 -1.87 23.60
N ALA A 728 -14.35 -2.37 22.37
CA ALA A 728 -15.65 -2.91 21.96
C ALA A 728 -16.04 -4.04 22.93
N ARG A 729 -17.27 -4.01 23.46
CA ARG A 729 -17.64 -4.89 24.59
C ARG A 729 -18.95 -5.61 24.37
N VAL A 730 -18.97 -6.89 24.72
CA VAL A 730 -20.18 -7.71 24.88
C VAL A 730 -20.27 -8.16 26.33
N CYS A 731 -21.46 -8.08 26.94
CA CYS A 731 -21.72 -8.66 28.26
C CYS A 731 -23.03 -9.44 28.21
N VAL A 732 -23.00 -10.71 28.60
CA VAL A 732 -24.15 -11.62 28.54
C VAL A 732 -24.24 -12.46 29.81
N THR A 733 -25.46 -12.88 30.15
CA THR A 733 -25.69 -13.83 31.24
C THR A 733 -25.69 -15.26 30.73
N VAL A 734 -25.04 -16.17 31.45
CA VAL A 734 -24.93 -17.59 31.14
C VAL A 734 -25.47 -18.44 32.28
N ALA A 735 -25.84 -19.69 31.99
CA ALA A 735 -26.45 -20.58 32.99
C ALA A 735 -25.46 -20.98 34.10
N ASP A 736 -24.21 -21.25 33.75
CA ASP A 736 -23.14 -21.59 34.69
C ASP A 736 -21.76 -21.30 34.07
N LEU A 737 -20.73 -21.18 34.91
CA LEU A 737 -19.33 -21.00 34.53
C LEU A 737 -18.44 -22.03 35.22
N GLY A 738 -17.26 -22.28 34.65
CA GLY A 738 -16.33 -23.27 35.19
C GLY A 738 -16.01 -23.05 36.67
N ARG A 739 -15.99 -24.13 37.46
CA ARG A 739 -15.71 -24.13 38.91
C ARG A 739 -16.68 -23.28 39.75
N GLY A 740 -17.87 -22.95 39.23
CA GLY A 740 -18.87 -22.14 39.93
C GLY A 740 -18.53 -20.64 39.98
N ALA A 741 -17.70 -20.16 39.04
CA ALA A 741 -17.37 -18.75 38.93
C ALA A 741 -18.63 -17.91 38.65
N LYS A 742 -18.62 -16.65 39.09
CA LYS A 742 -19.71 -15.69 38.81
C LYS A 742 -19.41 -14.80 37.61
N VAL A 743 -18.13 -14.65 37.25
CA VAL A 743 -17.67 -13.84 36.12
C VAL A 743 -16.50 -14.50 35.39
N GLU A 744 -16.55 -14.49 34.07
CA GLU A 744 -15.46 -14.88 33.17
C GLU A 744 -15.25 -13.80 32.11
N ILE A 745 -13.99 -13.47 31.80
CA ILE A 745 -13.64 -12.40 30.86
C ILE A 745 -12.61 -12.91 29.85
N ASP A 746 -12.89 -12.72 28.55
CA ASP A 746 -11.93 -12.90 27.47
C ASP A 746 -11.69 -11.58 26.71
N CYS A 747 -10.57 -11.50 25.99
CA CYS A 747 -10.27 -10.32 25.20
C CYS A 747 -9.38 -10.57 23.98
N ILE A 748 -9.46 -9.66 23.02
CA ILE A 748 -8.54 -9.52 21.90
C ILE A 748 -7.78 -8.21 22.07
N ALA A 749 -6.45 -8.23 21.98
CA ALA A 749 -5.58 -7.07 22.13
C ALA A 749 -4.52 -6.98 21.02
N ILE A 750 -3.90 -5.81 20.84
CA ILE A 750 -2.80 -5.60 19.86
C ILE A 750 -1.45 -5.76 20.57
N VAL A 751 -0.49 -6.43 19.94
CA VAL A 751 0.90 -6.55 20.45
C VAL A 751 1.72 -5.31 20.04
N GLY A 752 2.56 -4.79 20.95
CA GLY A 752 3.39 -3.61 20.70
C GLY A 752 4.76 -3.91 20.08
N THR A 753 5.29 -2.96 19.32
CA THR A 753 6.71 -2.91 18.92
C THR A 753 7.62 -2.60 20.12
N ALA A 754 8.88 -3.03 20.05
CA ALA A 754 9.84 -3.03 21.16
C ALA A 754 10.10 -1.64 21.77
N ILE A 755 9.99 -1.55 23.10
CA ILE A 755 10.29 -0.34 23.90
C ILE A 755 11.81 -0.18 23.99
N THR A 756 12.34 0.99 23.63
CA THR A 756 13.73 1.36 23.93
C THR A 756 13.79 2.10 25.27
N GLY A 757 14.75 1.70 26.12
CA GLY A 757 14.82 2.15 27.51
C GLY A 757 15.45 3.52 27.73
N THR A 758 16.21 4.04 26.77
CA THR A 758 17.07 5.22 26.93
C THR A 758 16.29 6.53 26.89
N LEU A 759 15.35 6.71 25.95
CA LEU A 759 14.48 7.88 25.93
C LEU A 759 13.46 7.87 27.07
N SER A 760 12.92 6.69 27.41
CA SER A 760 12.07 6.48 28.58
C SER A 760 12.80 6.88 29.88
N MET A 761 14.10 6.54 29.99
CA MET A 761 14.96 6.94 31.09
C MET A 761 15.26 8.44 31.08
N ALA A 762 15.52 9.03 29.92
CA ALA A 762 15.76 10.46 29.79
C ALA A 762 14.55 11.28 30.27
N MET A 763 13.34 10.93 29.82
CA MET A 763 12.10 11.58 30.25
C MET A 763 11.85 11.42 31.75
N ALA A 764 12.16 10.25 32.31
CA ALA A 764 12.01 10.01 33.75
C ALA A 764 13.00 10.87 34.56
N LEU A 765 14.24 11.02 34.10
CA LEU A 765 15.26 11.83 34.76
C LEU A 765 15.01 13.34 34.60
N GLU A 766 14.53 13.81 33.44
CA GLU A 766 14.12 15.21 33.24
C GLU A 766 13.06 15.63 34.24
N GLU A 767 12.14 14.70 34.52
CA GLU A 767 11.07 14.93 35.46
C GLU A 767 11.52 14.89 36.92
N LEU A 768 12.34 13.90 37.30
CA LEU A 768 12.81 13.78 38.68
C LEU A 768 13.77 14.90 39.07
N LEU A 769 14.63 15.33 38.14
CA LEU A 769 15.70 16.29 38.40
C LEU A 769 15.34 17.72 37.99
N ASP A 770 14.15 17.94 37.45
CA ASP A 770 13.62 19.25 37.02
C ASP A 770 14.62 20.04 36.15
N GLY A 771 15.16 19.38 35.12
CA GLY A 771 16.17 19.97 34.25
C GLY A 771 16.44 19.14 33.00
N PRO A 772 17.12 19.71 31.99
CA PRO A 772 17.30 19.05 30.71
C PRO A 772 18.28 17.87 30.82
N VAL A 773 17.94 16.75 30.18
CA VAL A 773 18.80 15.55 30.12
C VAL A 773 19.41 15.43 28.73
N MET A 774 20.71 15.14 28.68
CA MET A 774 21.39 14.90 27.43
C MET A 774 21.12 13.47 26.95
N HIS A 775 20.22 13.32 25.98
CA HIS A 775 19.97 12.06 25.29
C HIS A 775 20.60 12.05 23.89
N GLY A 776 21.35 10.98 23.59
CA GLY A 776 22.12 10.81 22.36
C GLY A 776 21.37 11.08 21.07
N GLY A 777 20.27 10.34 20.85
CA GLY A 777 19.50 10.43 19.60
C GLY A 777 18.84 11.80 19.38
N SER A 778 18.24 12.39 20.42
CA SER A 778 17.52 13.67 20.30
C SER A 778 18.45 14.87 20.23
N GLN A 779 19.54 14.88 21.00
CA GLN A 779 20.44 16.04 21.05
C GLN A 779 21.44 16.06 19.89
N LEU A 780 21.91 14.91 19.38
CA LEU A 780 22.83 14.88 18.24
C LEU A 780 22.15 15.11 16.90
N LEU A 781 20.88 14.70 16.74
CA LEU A 781 20.12 14.91 15.49
C LEU A 781 19.24 16.19 15.54
N GLY A 782 18.98 16.73 16.73
CA GLY A 782 18.12 17.90 16.94
C GLY A 782 18.83 19.25 17.11
N ARG A 783 20.15 19.28 17.35
CA ARG A 783 20.93 20.52 17.61
C ARG A 783 21.75 21.03 16.42
N GLU A 784 22.40 22.17 16.63
CA GLU A 784 23.29 22.84 15.69
C GLU A 784 24.63 22.11 15.46
N ASP A 785 25.28 22.38 14.32
CA ASP A 785 26.56 21.75 13.96
C ASP A 785 27.66 22.00 14.98
N ALA A 786 27.63 23.14 15.67
CA ALA A 786 28.65 23.49 16.66
C ALA A 786 28.71 22.45 17.78
N TYR A 787 27.53 21.97 18.22
CA TYR A 787 27.41 20.98 19.28
C TYR A 787 27.87 19.58 18.83
N VAL A 788 27.48 19.14 17.62
CA VAL A 788 27.93 17.85 17.07
C VAL A 788 29.45 17.86 16.77
N LYS A 789 29.98 18.99 16.30
CA LYS A 789 31.44 19.20 16.12
C LYS A 789 32.18 19.20 17.45
N LEU A 790 31.59 19.73 18.52
CA LEU A 790 32.19 19.70 19.85
C LEU A 790 32.40 18.25 20.30
N TRP A 791 31.39 17.39 20.11
CA TRP A 791 31.53 15.95 20.36
C TRP A 791 32.58 15.28 19.47
N SER A 792 32.66 15.63 18.18
CA SER A 792 33.75 15.12 17.32
C SER A 792 35.16 15.56 17.79
N LYS A 793 35.30 16.78 18.33
CA LYS A 793 36.55 17.24 18.96
C LYS A 793 36.86 16.50 20.25
N ILE A 794 35.84 16.12 21.03
CA ILE A 794 35.98 15.30 22.24
C ILE A 794 36.58 13.93 21.88
N PHE A 795 35.99 13.22 20.91
CA PHE A 795 36.53 11.93 20.43
C PHE A 795 37.94 12.05 19.83
N ALA A 796 38.25 13.15 19.15
CA ALA A 796 39.60 13.41 18.63
C ALA A 796 40.62 13.73 19.74
N ALA A 797 40.18 14.33 20.86
CA ALA A 797 41.01 14.66 22.01
C ALA A 797 41.12 13.51 23.03
N ARG A 798 40.61 12.31 22.74
CA ARG A 798 40.54 11.18 23.68
C ARG A 798 41.89 10.77 24.31
N HIS A 799 43.00 11.07 23.65
CA HIS A 799 44.37 10.81 24.16
C HIS A 799 45.05 12.05 24.78
N ASP A 800 44.40 13.21 24.75
CA ASP A 800 44.87 14.49 25.31
C ASP A 800 43.99 14.88 26.50
N ARG A 801 44.27 14.29 27.67
CA ARG A 801 43.40 14.36 28.86
C ARG A 801 43.05 15.79 29.29
N PRO A 802 43.99 16.76 29.39
CA PRO A 802 43.64 18.14 29.77
C PRO A 802 42.65 18.80 28.80
N ARG A 803 42.81 18.53 27.50
CA ARG A 803 41.93 19.06 26.46
C ARG A 803 40.57 18.37 26.45
N LEU A 804 40.55 17.04 26.61
CA LEU A 804 39.35 16.22 26.72
C LEU A 804 38.45 16.71 27.87
N MET A 805 39.02 16.86 29.06
CA MET A 805 38.29 17.27 30.27
C MET A 805 37.65 18.64 30.12
N LYS A 806 38.34 19.58 29.45
CA LYS A 806 37.79 20.91 29.15
C LYS A 806 36.59 20.83 28.20
N LEU A 807 36.71 20.05 27.12
CA LEU A 807 35.66 19.94 26.11
C LEU A 807 34.44 19.16 26.63
N LEU A 808 34.65 18.12 27.45
CA LEU A 808 33.55 17.39 28.10
C LEU A 808 32.76 18.29 29.05
N ARG A 809 33.42 19.15 29.82
CA ARG A 809 32.75 20.14 30.67
C ARG A 809 31.93 21.13 29.85
N GLU A 810 32.47 21.61 28.72
CA GLU A 810 31.75 22.50 27.79
C GLU A 810 30.54 21.81 27.13
N ALA A 811 30.65 20.53 26.77
CA ALA A 811 29.57 19.79 26.12
C ALA A 811 28.43 19.41 27.07
N THR A 812 28.74 19.23 28.36
CA THR A 812 27.78 18.79 29.39
C THR A 812 27.21 19.94 30.22
N ASP A 813 27.67 21.17 29.95
CA ASP A 813 27.22 22.35 30.67
C ASP A 813 25.70 22.57 30.51
N GLY A 814 25.03 22.83 31.63
CA GLY A 814 23.59 23.06 31.69
C GLY A 814 22.70 21.80 31.65
N PHE A 815 23.25 20.58 31.60
CA PHE A 815 22.47 19.34 31.71
C PHE A 815 22.51 18.76 33.13
N VAL A 816 21.36 18.24 33.60
CA VAL A 816 21.25 17.62 34.94
C VAL A 816 21.57 16.12 34.94
N ALA A 817 21.47 15.47 33.78
CA ALA A 817 21.85 14.08 33.58
C ALA A 817 22.20 13.80 32.11
N ILE A 818 22.85 12.65 31.86
CA ILE A 818 23.24 12.18 30.53
C ILE A 818 22.80 10.72 30.38
N THR A 819 22.21 10.40 29.23
CA THR A 819 21.77 9.06 28.87
C THR A 819 22.29 8.73 27.47
N ASP A 820 22.75 7.49 27.28
CA ASP A 820 23.18 6.94 25.98
C ASP A 820 24.52 7.51 25.43
N ALA A 821 24.89 7.05 24.23
CA ALA A 821 26.01 7.57 23.46
C ALA A 821 25.79 9.03 23.04
N PRO A 822 26.83 9.88 23.01
CA PRO A 822 28.25 9.56 23.15
C PRO A 822 28.78 9.60 24.59
N GLY A 823 27.97 10.03 25.58
CA GLY A 823 28.42 10.24 26.96
C GLY A 823 28.89 8.97 27.66
N ASN A 824 28.25 7.83 27.35
CA ASN A 824 28.64 6.52 27.89
C ASN A 824 30.07 6.07 27.50
N CYS A 825 30.70 6.68 26.50
CA CYS A 825 32.10 6.40 26.16
C CYS A 825 33.10 7.01 27.15
N PHE A 826 32.68 8.01 27.94
CA PHE A 826 33.55 8.85 28.77
C PHE A 826 33.15 8.82 30.24
N VAL A 827 32.66 7.68 30.73
CA VAL A 827 32.17 7.56 32.12
C VAL A 827 33.26 7.89 33.13
N GLU A 828 34.49 7.41 32.93
CA GLU A 828 35.63 7.70 33.80
C GLU A 828 35.85 9.22 33.93
N GLU A 829 35.98 9.90 32.80
CA GLU A 829 36.22 11.35 32.75
C GLU A 829 35.03 12.15 33.30
N LEU A 830 33.80 11.71 33.03
CA LEU A 830 32.59 12.37 33.56
C LEU A 830 32.47 12.22 35.07
N THR A 831 32.84 11.06 35.63
CA THR A 831 32.87 10.87 37.10
C THR A 831 33.99 11.67 37.76
N GLU A 832 35.09 11.96 37.06
CA GLU A 832 36.13 12.86 37.55
C GLU A 832 35.70 14.34 37.50
N ILE A 833 34.98 14.75 36.45
CA ILE A 833 34.44 16.12 36.31
C ILE A 833 33.31 16.37 37.31
N TYR A 834 32.46 15.37 37.54
CA TYR A 834 31.27 15.41 38.40
C TYR A 834 31.30 14.27 39.43
N PRO A 835 32.13 14.38 40.49
CA PRO A 835 32.33 13.30 41.48
C PRO A 835 31.08 12.93 42.28
N ASP A 836 30.10 13.83 42.33
CA ASP A 836 28.85 13.60 43.05
C ASP A 836 27.79 12.84 42.23
N ALA A 837 27.99 12.71 40.91
CA ALA A 837 27.03 12.09 40.01
C ALA A 837 26.78 10.61 40.33
N GLN A 838 25.52 10.18 40.22
CA GLN A 838 25.13 8.78 40.31
C GLN A 838 25.23 8.13 38.93
N VAL A 839 25.83 6.94 38.86
CA VAL A 839 25.93 6.18 37.60
C VAL A 839 24.92 5.04 37.65
N ILE A 840 23.97 5.06 36.71
CA ILE A 840 22.87 4.10 36.65
C ILE A 840 23.07 3.21 35.42
N CYS A 841 23.37 1.94 35.67
CA CYS A 841 23.52 0.92 34.64
C CYS A 841 22.23 0.11 34.54
N VAL A 842 21.65 0.04 33.33
CA VAL A 842 20.38 -0.66 33.11
C VAL A 842 20.63 -2.10 32.70
N THR A 843 20.05 -3.05 33.44
CA THR A 843 20.12 -4.47 33.06
C THR A 843 19.13 -4.77 31.95
N ARG A 844 19.61 -5.43 30.90
CA ARG A 844 18.81 -5.87 29.77
C ARG A 844 19.25 -7.27 29.36
N ASP A 845 18.33 -8.03 28.79
CA ASP A 845 18.64 -9.31 28.19
C ASP A 845 19.65 -9.12 27.04
N ARG A 846 20.75 -9.88 27.08
CA ARG A 846 21.90 -9.77 26.17
C ARG A 846 21.48 -9.96 24.71
N GLU A 847 20.70 -11.00 24.44
CA GLU A 847 20.28 -11.36 23.09
C GLU A 847 19.31 -10.33 22.52
N LYS A 848 18.35 -9.86 23.34
CA LYS A 848 17.41 -8.80 22.94
C LYS A 848 18.10 -7.46 22.70
N TRP A 849 19.12 -7.10 23.47
CA TRP A 849 19.90 -5.88 23.23
C TRP A 849 20.73 -5.99 21.96
N TRP A 850 21.40 -7.12 21.73
CA TRP A 850 22.24 -7.35 20.56
C TRP A 850 21.45 -7.23 19.25
N ALA A 851 20.28 -7.88 19.18
CA ALA A 851 19.38 -7.77 18.04
C ALA A 851 18.93 -6.32 17.76
N SER A 852 18.75 -5.51 18.80
CA SER A 852 18.41 -4.09 18.68
C SER A 852 19.59 -3.23 18.20
N TRP A 853 20.82 -3.56 18.61
CA TRP A 853 22.02 -2.77 18.31
C TRP A 853 22.55 -3.06 16.88
N GLU A 854 22.49 -4.31 16.44
CA GLU A 854 22.85 -4.72 15.08
C GLU A 854 21.99 -4.02 14.01
N ALA A 855 20.68 -3.90 14.28
CA ALA A 855 19.75 -3.20 13.38
C ALA A 855 20.13 -1.72 13.18
N VAL A 856 20.46 -1.01 14.27
CA VAL A 856 20.78 0.43 14.24
C VAL A 856 22.14 0.72 13.59
N THR A 857 23.13 -0.16 13.79
CA THR A 857 24.49 0.07 13.30
C THR A 857 24.69 -0.28 11.82
N LYS A 858 23.95 -1.27 11.31
CA LYS A 858 23.91 -1.62 9.88
C LYS A 858 23.37 -0.47 9.01
N GLU A 859 22.41 0.29 9.52
CA GLU A 859 21.83 1.46 8.84
C GLU A 859 22.68 2.73 8.98
N ALA A 860 23.31 2.96 10.14
CA ALA A 860 24.12 4.15 10.40
C ALA A 860 25.53 4.13 9.75
N GLY A 861 26.07 2.95 9.43
CA GLY A 861 27.43 2.75 8.92
C GLY A 861 27.64 2.93 7.42
N ALA A 862 26.59 3.22 6.65
CA ALA A 862 26.69 3.34 5.19
C ALA A 862 27.50 4.59 4.77
N GLY A 863 28.59 4.42 4.01
CA GLY A 863 29.41 5.53 3.49
C GLY A 863 28.62 6.56 2.67
N PHE A 864 27.48 6.15 2.10
CA PHE A 864 26.49 7.01 1.45
C PHE A 864 25.89 8.07 2.41
N LEU A 865 25.73 7.76 3.70
CA LEU A 865 25.15 8.66 4.69
C LEU A 865 25.99 9.92 4.90
N LYS A 866 27.32 9.82 4.76
CA LYS A 866 28.26 10.96 4.79
C LYS A 866 28.03 11.92 3.64
N ILE A 867 27.74 11.41 2.44
CA ILE A 867 27.43 12.21 1.25
C ILE A 867 26.02 12.78 1.39
N LEU A 868 25.04 11.95 1.73
CA LEU A 868 23.65 12.36 1.91
C LEU A 868 23.51 13.50 2.93
N MET A 869 24.16 13.39 4.10
CA MET A 869 24.03 14.38 5.17
C MET A 869 24.95 15.61 4.98
N ALA A 870 25.91 15.59 4.04
CA ALA A 870 26.89 16.67 3.86
C ALA A 870 26.31 18.09 3.71
N PRO A 871 25.21 18.33 2.96
CA PRO A 871 24.65 19.66 2.82
C PRO A 871 23.64 20.02 3.91
N VAL A 872 23.39 19.14 4.90
CA VAL A 872 22.41 19.35 5.98
C VAL A 872 23.10 19.91 7.23
N PRO A 873 22.96 21.21 7.54
CA PRO A 873 23.44 21.82 8.77
C PRO A 873 22.78 21.17 9.99
N GLY A 874 23.56 21.02 11.05
CA GLY A 874 23.23 20.28 12.26
C GLY A 874 23.59 18.80 12.18
N LYS A 875 23.52 18.20 10.99
CA LYS A 875 23.51 16.73 10.82
C LYS A 875 24.69 16.19 10.02
N ARG A 876 25.38 17.02 9.23
CA ARG A 876 26.54 16.64 8.40
C ARG A 876 27.73 16.04 9.14
N TRP A 877 27.86 16.31 10.44
CA TRP A 877 28.95 15.77 11.28
C TRP A 877 28.57 14.47 12.00
N TYR A 878 27.31 14.06 11.93
CA TYR A 878 26.82 12.85 12.59
C TYR A 878 27.50 11.56 12.09
N PRO A 879 27.70 11.34 10.77
CA PRO A 879 28.41 10.15 10.28
C PRO A 879 29.87 10.08 10.76
N THR A 880 30.54 11.23 10.85
CA THR A 880 31.91 11.32 11.40
C THR A 880 31.93 10.97 12.88
N LEU A 881 30.93 11.42 13.64
CA LEU A 881 30.81 11.12 15.06
C LEU A 881 30.54 9.63 15.31
N VAL A 882 29.66 9.00 14.52
CA VAL A 882 29.37 7.56 14.59
C VAL A 882 30.62 6.74 14.27
N ALA A 883 31.39 7.12 13.25
CA ALA A 883 32.66 6.46 12.93
C ALA A 883 33.67 6.56 14.08
N GLN A 884 33.85 7.75 14.66
CA GLN A 884 34.74 7.96 15.81
C GLN A 884 34.28 7.20 17.07
N PHE A 885 32.97 7.08 17.28
CA PHE A 885 32.39 6.25 18.34
C PHE A 885 32.75 4.78 18.13
N SER A 886 32.54 4.25 16.92
CA SER A 886 32.88 2.87 16.58
C SER A 886 34.37 2.58 16.73
N GLU A 887 35.24 3.49 16.26
CA GLU A 887 36.70 3.38 16.41
C GLU A 887 37.12 3.30 17.89
N GLN A 888 36.56 4.15 18.77
CA GLN A 888 36.89 4.10 20.20
C GLN A 888 36.38 2.82 20.87
N GLN A 889 35.19 2.35 20.49
CA GLN A 889 34.62 1.11 21.01
C GLN A 889 35.44 -0.11 20.58
N GLU A 890 35.95 -0.12 19.35
CA GLU A 890 36.84 -1.16 18.84
C GLU A 890 38.23 -1.08 19.48
N GLU A 891 38.76 0.12 19.69
CA GLU A 891 40.03 0.34 20.40
C GLU A 891 39.99 -0.14 21.86
N ARG A 892 38.87 0.09 22.57
CA ARG A 892 38.75 -0.23 24.00
C ARG A 892 38.41 -1.70 24.28
N PHE A 893 37.51 -2.29 23.48
CA PHE A 893 36.93 -3.61 23.76
C PHE A 893 37.21 -4.64 22.65
N GLY A 894 37.90 -4.27 21.57
CA GLY A 894 38.15 -5.14 20.42
C GLY A 894 36.94 -5.27 19.48
N PRO A 895 36.89 -6.31 18.63
CA PRO A 895 35.82 -6.49 17.65
C PRO A 895 34.45 -6.63 18.32
N MET A 896 33.43 -6.07 17.69
CA MET A 896 32.07 -6.03 18.24
C MET A 896 31.43 -7.43 18.24
N THR A 897 31.00 -7.91 19.41
CA THR A 897 30.34 -9.22 19.58
C THR A 897 29.14 -9.12 20.52
N SER A 898 28.30 -10.16 20.57
CA SER A 898 27.12 -10.22 21.45
C SER A 898 27.43 -10.12 22.94
N ALA A 899 28.70 -10.26 23.34
CA ALA A 899 29.16 -10.05 24.72
C ALA A 899 29.37 -8.56 25.07
N ARG A 900 29.30 -7.63 24.11
CA ARG A 900 29.66 -6.22 24.31
C ARG A 900 28.89 -5.53 25.44
N LEU A 901 27.62 -5.85 25.62
CA LEU A 901 26.81 -5.26 26.69
C LEU A 901 27.40 -5.56 28.06
N ASP A 902 27.83 -6.81 28.28
CA ASP A 902 28.37 -7.24 29.56
C ASP A 902 29.79 -6.71 29.79
N GLU A 903 30.61 -6.67 28.73
CA GLU A 903 31.93 -6.04 28.75
C GLU A 903 31.83 -4.55 29.11
N HIS A 904 30.87 -3.84 28.53
CA HIS A 904 30.62 -2.44 28.84
C HIS A 904 30.11 -2.26 30.27
N ASN A 905 29.14 -3.07 30.71
CA ASN A 905 28.60 -3.00 32.08
C ASN A 905 29.68 -3.28 33.13
N GLU A 906 30.57 -4.23 32.86
CA GLU A 906 31.72 -4.53 33.72
C GLU A 906 32.73 -3.38 33.72
N TYR A 907 33.02 -2.77 32.57
CA TYR A 907 33.86 -1.58 32.50
C TYR A 907 33.30 -0.42 33.33
N VAL A 908 32.00 -0.10 33.19
CA VAL A 908 31.35 0.97 33.96
C VAL A 908 31.45 0.69 35.46
N ARG A 909 31.30 -0.58 35.87
CA ARG A 909 31.46 -1.01 37.26
C ARG A 909 32.90 -0.81 37.78
N GLN A 910 33.91 -1.02 36.94
CA GLN A 910 35.31 -0.88 37.33
C GLN A 910 35.76 0.59 37.44
N VAL A 911 35.30 1.46 36.53
CA VAL A 911 35.71 2.87 36.53
C VAL A 911 34.89 3.76 37.46
N THR A 912 33.73 3.28 37.92
CA THR A 912 32.86 4.02 38.83
C THR A 912 33.14 3.62 40.29
N PRO A 913 33.22 4.57 41.24
CA PRO A 913 33.27 4.25 42.66
C PRO A 913 32.07 3.39 43.10
N ALA A 914 32.32 2.34 43.88
CA ALA A 914 31.28 1.39 44.30
C ALA A 914 30.09 2.03 45.05
N SER A 915 30.28 3.20 45.68
CA SER A 915 29.23 3.97 46.35
C SER A 915 28.32 4.75 45.40
N LYS A 916 28.67 4.87 44.12
CA LYS A 916 27.96 5.66 43.10
C LYS A 916 27.42 4.81 41.95
N PHE A 917 27.86 3.56 41.83
CA PHE A 917 27.40 2.61 40.83
C PHE A 917 26.09 1.95 41.27
N ASN A 918 25.03 2.11 40.47
CA ASN A 918 23.71 1.54 40.74
C ASN A 918 23.24 0.75 39.52
N MET A 919 22.60 -0.40 39.78
CA MET A 919 22.08 -1.27 38.73
C MET A 919 20.56 -1.35 38.82
N VAL A 920 19.86 -1.07 37.71
CA VAL A 920 18.40 -0.95 37.69
C VAL A 920 17.81 -1.71 36.50
N GLU A 921 16.66 -2.36 36.73
CA GLU A 921 15.88 -2.99 35.66
C GLU A 921 14.71 -2.08 35.25
N LEU A 922 14.56 -1.78 33.96
CA LEU A 922 13.53 -0.85 33.45
C LEU A 922 12.09 -1.26 33.80
N GLY A 923 11.82 -2.56 33.99
CA GLY A 923 10.51 -3.08 34.37
C GLY A 923 10.05 -2.67 35.77
N GLN A 924 10.93 -2.12 36.60
CA GLN A 924 10.65 -1.76 37.99
C GLN A 924 10.06 -0.34 38.17
N GLY A 925 9.98 0.44 37.08
CA GLY A 925 9.35 1.76 37.07
C GLY A 925 10.06 2.81 37.93
N TRP A 926 9.31 3.70 38.57
CA TRP A 926 9.86 4.85 39.32
C TRP A 926 10.66 4.50 40.58
N ALA A 927 10.31 3.39 41.25
CA ALA A 927 10.74 3.13 42.62
C ALA A 927 12.27 3.02 42.80
N PRO A 928 13.03 2.32 41.94
CA PRO A 928 14.49 2.23 42.09
C PRO A 928 15.18 3.57 41.82
N LEU A 929 14.72 4.34 40.82
CA LEU A 929 15.33 5.63 40.46
C LEU A 929 15.12 6.67 41.56
N CYS A 930 13.91 6.74 42.11
CA CYS A 930 13.58 7.61 43.23
C CYS A 930 14.40 7.28 44.47
N LYS A 931 14.67 5.98 44.72
CA LYS A 931 15.53 5.54 45.83
C LYS A 931 17.01 5.92 45.63
N ILE A 932 17.52 5.82 44.41
CA ILE A 932 18.93 6.17 44.09
C ILE A 932 19.15 7.68 44.21
N LEU A 933 18.16 8.48 43.81
CA LEU A 933 18.23 9.94 43.81
C LEU A 933 17.72 10.59 45.10
N ASP A 934 17.19 9.80 46.04
CA ASP A 934 16.54 10.25 47.28
C ASP A 934 15.37 11.23 47.05
N LEU A 935 14.47 10.87 46.13
CA LEU A 935 13.33 11.67 45.68
C LEU A 935 11.98 10.94 45.89
N PRO A 936 10.86 11.67 46.02
CA PRO A 936 9.54 11.06 46.15
C PRO A 936 9.07 10.41 44.83
N VAL A 937 8.36 9.29 44.94
CA VAL A 937 7.82 8.56 43.77
C VAL A 937 6.65 9.33 43.13
N PRO A 938 6.71 9.66 41.83
CA PRO A 938 5.61 10.30 41.13
C PRO A 938 4.34 9.43 41.06
N THR A 939 3.17 10.05 41.09
CA THR A 939 1.85 9.36 41.05
C THR A 939 1.41 8.95 39.64
N LYS A 940 2.14 9.35 38.61
CA LYS A 940 1.83 9.08 37.20
C LYS A 940 2.63 7.89 36.66
N PRO A 941 2.20 7.22 35.58
CA PRO A 941 2.91 6.05 35.06
C PRO A 941 4.33 6.42 34.59
N PHE A 942 5.25 5.46 34.68
CA PHE A 942 6.61 5.64 34.19
C PHE A 942 6.60 5.94 32.68
N PRO A 943 7.41 6.90 32.18
CA PRO A 943 7.41 7.26 30.77
C PRO A 943 7.79 6.06 29.91
N GLN A 944 6.98 5.76 28.89
CA GLN A 944 7.26 4.72 27.90
C GLN A 944 7.32 5.40 26.54
N ALA A 945 8.54 5.72 26.10
CA ALA A 945 8.81 6.32 24.80
C ALA A 945 9.48 5.31 23.87
N ASN A 946 9.08 5.31 22.61
CA ASN A 946 9.58 4.40 21.57
C ASN A 946 10.53 5.15 20.64
N ASP A 947 11.84 4.87 20.68
CA ASP A 947 12.80 5.52 19.78
C ASP A 947 12.58 5.11 18.32
N ALA A 948 12.03 3.94 18.02
CA ALA A 948 11.83 3.50 16.64
C ALA A 948 10.79 4.36 15.89
N ASP A 949 9.77 4.85 16.59
CA ASP A 949 8.76 5.76 16.01
C ASP A 949 9.33 7.18 15.85
N ALA A 950 10.20 7.60 16.77
CA ALA A 950 10.91 8.88 16.68
C ALA A 950 11.96 8.88 15.55
N VAL A 951 12.70 7.78 15.37
CA VAL A 951 13.74 7.60 14.34
C VAL A 951 13.11 7.44 12.95
N LYS A 952 12.06 6.62 12.77
CA LYS A 952 11.35 6.48 11.48
C LYS A 952 10.74 7.80 10.98
N GLY A 953 10.19 8.61 11.88
CA GLY A 953 9.68 9.95 11.55
C GLY A 953 10.79 10.95 11.21
N LEU A 954 11.96 10.80 11.81
CA LEU A 954 13.12 11.67 11.63
C LEU A 954 13.89 11.33 10.33
N GLU A 955 13.99 10.06 9.95
CA GLU A 955 14.65 9.59 8.73
C GLU A 955 14.00 10.18 7.47
N LEU A 956 12.69 10.03 7.30
CA LEU A 956 11.98 10.62 6.14
C LEU A 956 12.18 12.14 6.06
N LYS A 957 12.23 12.81 7.21
CA LYS A 957 12.45 14.26 7.29
C LYS A 957 13.88 14.64 6.93
N ILE A 958 14.88 13.90 7.41
CA ILE A 958 16.30 14.09 7.10
C ILE A 958 16.56 13.82 5.61
N PHE A 959 16.00 12.74 5.05
CA PHE A 959 16.12 12.43 3.62
C PHE A 959 15.50 13.52 2.75
N ARG A 960 14.32 14.04 3.11
CA ARG A 960 13.66 15.15 2.41
C ARG A 960 14.47 16.45 2.50
N GLU A 961 15.03 16.77 3.67
CA GLU A 961 15.90 17.94 3.87
C GLU A 961 17.23 17.82 3.11
N ALA A 962 17.84 16.64 3.10
CA ALA A 962 19.07 16.35 2.37
C ALA A 962 18.87 16.47 0.85
N ALA A 963 17.81 15.86 0.33
CA ALA A 963 17.46 15.92 -1.10
C ALA A 963 17.21 17.37 -1.55
N GLY A 964 16.44 18.15 -0.76
CA GLY A 964 16.17 19.56 -1.07
C GLY A 964 17.43 20.43 -1.08
N ARG A 965 18.39 20.18 -0.19
CA ARG A 965 19.63 20.97 -0.12
C ARG A 965 20.65 20.56 -1.17
N TRP A 966 20.73 19.28 -1.53
CA TRP A 966 21.53 18.82 -2.66
C TRP A 966 21.04 19.43 -3.99
N LEU A 967 19.73 19.55 -4.18
CA LEU A 967 19.14 20.27 -5.33
C LEU A 967 19.59 21.73 -5.40
N LEU A 968 19.71 22.43 -4.26
CA LEU A 968 20.20 23.82 -4.22
C LEU A 968 21.70 23.90 -4.50
N VAL A 969 22.51 23.02 -3.91
CA VAL A 969 23.99 23.04 -4.06
C VAL A 969 24.41 22.70 -5.51
N LEU A 970 23.71 21.77 -6.17
CA LEU A 970 24.02 21.35 -7.54
C LEU A 970 23.27 22.18 -8.60
N GLY A 971 22.05 22.62 -8.32
CA GLY A 971 21.21 23.34 -9.28
C GLY A 971 21.60 24.80 -9.51
N LEU A 972 22.08 25.53 -8.48
CA LEU A 972 22.48 26.93 -8.62
C LEU A 972 23.70 27.14 -9.54
N PRO A 973 24.77 26.33 -9.45
CA PRO A 973 25.90 26.41 -10.37
C PRO A 973 25.53 26.04 -11.81
N LEU A 974 24.67 25.04 -12.02
CA LEU A 974 24.22 24.60 -13.35
C LEU A 974 23.36 25.67 -14.04
N THR A 975 22.45 26.31 -13.29
CA THR A 975 21.63 27.42 -13.81
C THR A 975 22.46 28.68 -14.10
N LEU A 976 23.46 28.99 -13.27
CA LEU A 976 24.42 30.06 -13.55
C LEU A 976 25.31 29.74 -14.76
N ALA A 977 25.76 28.49 -14.92
CA ALA A 977 26.55 28.03 -16.06
C ALA A 977 25.74 28.08 -17.36
N ALA A 978 24.50 27.60 -17.37
CA ALA A 978 23.58 27.67 -18.51
C ALA A 978 23.22 29.13 -18.87
N GLY A 979 23.09 30.00 -17.86
CA GLY A 979 22.88 31.44 -18.05
C GLY A 979 24.10 32.14 -18.68
N VAL A 980 25.31 31.85 -18.20
CA VAL A 980 26.56 32.36 -18.77
C VAL A 980 26.78 31.81 -20.19
N TRP A 981 26.50 30.52 -20.43
CA TRP A 981 26.57 29.90 -21.75
C TRP A 981 25.61 30.59 -22.75
N LYS A 982 24.36 30.83 -22.37
CA LYS A 982 23.40 31.60 -23.20
C LYS A 982 23.82 33.05 -23.44
N TYR A 983 24.55 33.67 -22.52
CA TYR A 983 25.07 35.02 -22.67
C TYR A 983 26.32 35.10 -23.55
N VAL A 984 27.16 34.06 -23.55
CA VAL A 984 28.40 33.98 -24.35
C VAL A 984 28.13 33.49 -25.78
N VAL A 985 27.06 32.71 -26.00
CA VAL A 985 26.67 32.18 -27.33
C VAL A 985 25.77 33.16 -28.11
N ARG A 986 25.35 34.28 -27.49
CA ARG A 986 24.76 35.45 -28.17
C ARG A 986 25.83 36.51 -28.39
#